data_AF-G8YRZ3-F1
#
_entry.id   AF-G8YRZ3-F1
#
_cell.length_a   1.000
_cell.length_b   1.000
_cell.length_c   1.000
_cell.angle_alpha   90.00
_cell.angle_beta   90.00
_cell.angle_gamma   90.00
#
_symmetry.space_group_name_H-M   'P 1'
#
loop_
_entity.id
_entity.type
_entity.pdbx_description
1 polymer ?
#
loop_
_entity_poly.entity_id
_entity_poly.type
_entity_poly.pdbx_seq_one_letter_code
_entity_poly.pdbx_strand_id
1 'polypeptide(L)'
;MSDSQDFSALPLEERLGHKVWKVRLEAYEQAATKFSNSRNDHDECFRIFNEQGDLLKKAVTDSNVVAQESGLLLLLQYLKFGGNASNVLKLKNTGLISVLVEKGLSSSRAGTKSKTIECLLYIVEISSNGELVVEEILPFLDNRLPKLVSGCVTGLHAIVENFGCRVVQPNLILPKLPKLFAHADRNVRAETTKLTIELAKWMGDALENVLFPELKPVQQKDLTKAFAEVKGRIPEQIRLTRKQQIEIEKQKQQMADEEARLATGNPSNDIEMEDAEPSGQEAAFDPTDLLEPVDVISKLPSDLSNRISSTKWKERKEVLEEVYEILKKAVKPAPKDDYTDLFRIFSKCSKDANIQVVQLAANCVEILAKGLKGDFQRYRHLVLAPIIERTKEKKASLAEALSNALDAIFAVCSLPDILEDTLNGMKHKTPQVKISTTNYLKRCLASTTIYPTGNEINQIMSVSVKLLGDSQEPVRQAATEMIGTLMKITGERELNGFLEEVDDNRKLKVKKVFEEAKVNVKTNPSSVNAPQTKRPNIAASEPPRLNKPKSSMPSTSSTSKRTAPPSTSTNLKANNNNLGLSSSTIPSKRGATSPAKRPDEMLKASTIGRGLTGRSLTNSSIPSSNTKPESVTNQKDKEELEAFRRDKQNWLEKNKELTRRNEMLEHDNLNLKNENSSLLARLENVVKENSNTLLMLKQKDSQINRSSSDLENAKLKIRDLEQTIEMMKLQQKSYVSTQSPQIGSYGSIFHNNSTTSPPSNSDTSTTLGSTPASQTRVNSGELSNRVNRLSIDGTSQKENPESTYKFSSISRSRFTSPQRMVDNTNTFSNHAGKEHPDILSDDDSWRRAAEVTTQLKARIEKMKARSRSGLSNFQ
;
A
#
# COMPACT_ATOMS: atom_id res chain seq x y z
N MET A 1 23.38 -50.03 -23.63
CA MET A 1 23.20 -48.60 -23.97
C MET A 1 21.91 -48.47 -24.75
N SER A 2 21.12 -47.43 -24.50
CA SER A 2 19.92 -47.10 -25.28
C SER A 2 19.98 -45.61 -25.57
N ASP A 3 19.91 -45.22 -26.84
CA ASP A 3 20.24 -43.87 -27.26
C ASP A 3 19.28 -42.83 -26.65
N SER A 4 19.86 -41.76 -26.12
CA SER A 4 19.12 -40.59 -25.65
C SER A 4 18.58 -39.82 -26.86
N GLN A 5 17.44 -40.25 -27.41
CA GLN A 5 16.68 -39.43 -28.36
C GLN A 5 16.39 -38.06 -27.72
N ASP A 6 16.78 -37.00 -28.42
CA ASP A 6 16.51 -35.64 -27.99
C ASP A 6 15.06 -35.27 -28.34
N PHE A 7 14.22 -35.16 -27.32
CA PHE A 7 12.81 -34.79 -27.45
C PHE A 7 12.58 -33.28 -27.30
N SER A 8 13.64 -32.46 -27.16
CA SER A 8 13.55 -31.01 -26.96
C SER A 8 12.91 -30.26 -28.13
N ALA A 9 13.00 -30.83 -29.33
CA ALA A 9 12.46 -30.25 -30.57
C ALA A 9 10.94 -30.48 -30.77
N LEU A 10 10.29 -31.28 -29.92
CA LEU A 10 8.84 -31.49 -30.00
C LEU A 10 8.05 -30.30 -29.40
N PRO A 11 6.84 -29.99 -29.91
CA PRO A 11 5.93 -29.03 -29.30
C PRO A 11 5.67 -29.30 -27.81
N LEU A 12 5.40 -28.24 -27.04
CA LEU A 12 5.21 -28.36 -25.59
C LEU A 12 4.02 -29.27 -25.26
N GLU A 13 2.94 -29.14 -26.02
CA GLU A 13 1.71 -29.92 -25.95
C GLU A 13 1.98 -31.42 -26.08
N GLU A 14 2.81 -31.81 -27.05
CA GLU A 14 3.21 -33.21 -27.26
C GLU A 14 4.12 -33.71 -26.13
N ARG A 15 5.05 -32.87 -25.65
CA ARG A 15 5.96 -33.22 -24.56
C ARG A 15 5.23 -33.38 -23.22
N LEU A 16 4.22 -32.55 -22.94
CA LEU A 16 3.32 -32.66 -21.77
C LEU A 16 2.53 -33.98 -21.75
N GLY A 17 2.15 -34.49 -22.93
CA GLY A 17 1.43 -35.76 -23.12
C GLY A 17 2.34 -36.98 -23.34
N HIS A 18 3.65 -36.82 -23.45
CA HIS A 18 4.54 -37.83 -24.01
C HIS A 18 4.61 -39.12 -23.16
N LYS A 19 4.79 -40.28 -23.80
CA LYS A 19 4.82 -41.60 -23.15
C LYS A 19 5.94 -41.72 -22.10
N VAL A 20 7.11 -41.11 -22.36
CA VAL A 20 8.27 -41.14 -21.46
C VAL A 20 8.13 -40.08 -20.36
N TRP A 21 7.99 -40.52 -19.10
CA TRP A 21 7.76 -39.64 -17.95
C TRP A 21 8.85 -38.57 -17.73
N LYS A 22 10.10 -38.83 -18.14
CA LYS A 22 11.18 -37.84 -18.09
C LYS A 22 10.91 -36.63 -18.99
N VAL A 23 10.34 -36.85 -20.18
CA VAL A 23 10.00 -35.78 -21.13
C VAL A 23 8.83 -34.95 -20.61
N ARG A 24 7.85 -35.59 -19.92
CA ARG A 24 6.77 -34.87 -19.23
C ARG A 24 7.28 -34.05 -18.05
N LEU A 25 8.13 -34.63 -17.20
CA LEU A 25 8.79 -33.93 -16.08
C LEU A 25 9.53 -32.68 -16.59
N GLU A 26 10.35 -32.83 -17.62
CA GLU A 26 11.09 -31.74 -18.22
C GLU A 26 10.16 -30.67 -18.83
N ALA A 27 9.06 -31.07 -19.48
CA ALA A 27 8.04 -30.15 -19.98
C ALA A 27 7.34 -29.38 -18.85
N TYR A 28 7.06 -30.02 -17.71
CA TYR A 28 6.50 -29.37 -16.53
C TYR A 28 7.48 -28.36 -15.92
N GLU A 29 8.77 -28.71 -15.85
CA GLU A 29 9.83 -27.82 -15.36
C GLU A 29 10.05 -26.62 -16.31
N GLN A 30 10.18 -26.86 -17.62
CA GLN A 30 10.30 -25.81 -18.63
C GLN A 30 9.09 -24.86 -18.63
N ALA A 31 7.86 -25.38 -18.53
CA ALA A 31 6.66 -24.55 -18.48
C ALA A 31 6.51 -23.79 -17.15
N ALA A 32 6.87 -24.38 -16.01
CA ALA A 32 6.89 -23.69 -14.71
C ALA A 32 7.90 -22.53 -14.70
N THR A 33 9.08 -22.70 -15.31
CA THR A 33 10.07 -21.63 -15.50
C THR A 33 9.60 -20.55 -16.48
N LYS A 34 8.88 -20.92 -17.55
CA LYS A 34 8.22 -19.93 -18.41
C LYS A 34 7.18 -19.11 -17.64
N PHE A 35 6.38 -19.72 -16.77
CA PHE A 35 5.42 -18.99 -15.94
C PHE A 35 6.10 -18.01 -14.97
N SER A 36 7.21 -18.37 -14.33
CA SER A 36 7.93 -17.42 -13.45
C SER A 36 8.58 -16.25 -14.18
N ASN A 37 8.90 -16.43 -15.46
CA ASN A 37 9.61 -15.44 -16.28
C ASN A 37 8.66 -14.66 -17.23
N SER A 38 7.41 -15.11 -17.34
CA SER A 38 6.36 -14.50 -18.16
C SER A 38 6.04 -13.08 -17.71
N ARG A 39 5.63 -12.23 -18.65
CA ARG A 39 5.50 -10.79 -18.44
C ARG A 39 4.30 -10.40 -17.58
N ASN A 40 3.14 -10.99 -17.84
CA ASN A 40 1.86 -10.75 -17.17
C ASN A 40 0.91 -11.94 -17.42
N ASP A 41 -0.28 -11.95 -16.82
CA ASP A 41 -1.23 -13.07 -16.88
C ASP A 41 -1.84 -13.33 -18.28
N HIS A 42 -1.56 -12.44 -19.25
CA HIS A 42 -1.98 -12.56 -20.65
C HIS A 42 -0.86 -13.05 -21.59
N ASP A 43 0.31 -13.39 -21.04
CA ASP A 43 1.45 -13.95 -21.78
C ASP A 43 1.07 -15.24 -22.54
N GLU A 44 1.58 -15.41 -23.77
CA GLU A 44 1.27 -16.56 -24.63
C GLU A 44 1.60 -17.90 -23.96
N CYS A 45 2.56 -17.95 -23.03
CA CYS A 45 2.88 -19.18 -22.32
C CYS A 45 1.68 -19.77 -21.56
N PHE A 46 0.72 -18.94 -21.12
CA PHE A 46 -0.49 -19.39 -20.44
C PHE A 46 -1.59 -19.85 -21.40
N ARG A 47 -1.58 -19.42 -22.68
CA ARG A 47 -2.68 -19.64 -23.65
C ARG A 47 -3.09 -21.12 -23.72
N ILE A 48 -2.10 -22.00 -23.92
CA ILE A 48 -2.28 -23.46 -24.02
C ILE A 48 -3.08 -24.01 -22.83
N PHE A 49 -2.78 -23.56 -21.62
CA PHE A 49 -3.41 -24.03 -20.37
C PHE A 49 -4.74 -23.31 -20.08
N ASN A 50 -4.92 -22.07 -20.56
CA ASN A 50 -6.16 -21.29 -20.48
C ASN A 50 -7.25 -21.82 -21.43
N GLU A 51 -6.84 -22.45 -22.52
CA GLU A 51 -7.67 -23.15 -23.50
C GLU A 51 -7.87 -24.62 -23.11
N GLN A 52 -6.81 -25.32 -22.70
CA GLN A 52 -6.81 -26.76 -22.39
C GLN A 52 -6.54 -27.03 -20.90
N GLY A 53 -7.47 -26.62 -20.03
CA GLY A 53 -7.36 -26.82 -18.56
C GLY A 53 -7.15 -28.28 -18.11
N ASP A 54 -7.53 -29.25 -18.93
CA ASP A 54 -7.24 -30.67 -18.71
C ASP A 54 -5.74 -31.02 -18.72
N LEU A 55 -4.86 -30.20 -19.31
CA LEU A 55 -3.42 -30.43 -19.27
C LEU A 55 -2.88 -30.30 -17.83
N LEU A 56 -3.37 -29.33 -17.06
CA LEU A 56 -3.02 -29.18 -15.64
C LEU A 56 -3.57 -30.35 -14.82
N LYS A 57 -4.80 -30.80 -15.12
CA LYS A 57 -5.41 -31.99 -14.50
C LYS A 57 -4.60 -33.26 -14.77
N LYS A 58 -4.10 -33.45 -16.00
CA LYS A 58 -3.22 -34.56 -16.39
C LYS A 58 -1.87 -34.48 -15.67
N ALA A 59 -1.24 -33.30 -15.58
CA ALA A 59 0.03 -33.12 -14.89
C ALA A 59 -0.05 -33.41 -13.38
N VAL A 60 -1.13 -32.95 -12.71
CA VAL A 60 -1.42 -33.24 -11.29
C VAL A 60 -1.76 -34.72 -11.03
N THR A 61 -2.13 -35.47 -12.07
CA THR A 61 -2.48 -36.90 -11.98
C THR A 61 -1.48 -37.85 -12.65
N ASP A 62 -0.27 -37.38 -12.93
CA ASP A 62 0.74 -38.21 -13.60
C ASP A 62 0.99 -39.54 -12.84
N SER A 63 0.93 -40.63 -13.60
CA SER A 63 1.38 -41.98 -13.27
C SER A 63 2.70 -42.10 -12.47
N ASN A 64 3.64 -41.16 -12.65
CA ASN A 64 4.94 -41.15 -12.00
C ASN A 64 4.97 -40.07 -10.90
N VAL A 65 5.19 -40.48 -9.65
CA VAL A 65 5.14 -39.59 -8.47
C VAL A 65 6.17 -38.45 -8.45
N VAL A 66 7.23 -38.51 -9.27
CA VAL A 66 8.20 -37.41 -9.43
C VAL A 66 7.70 -36.41 -10.45
N ALA A 67 7.23 -36.89 -11.61
CA ALA A 67 6.57 -36.05 -12.62
C ALA A 67 5.31 -35.39 -12.04
N GLN A 68 4.51 -36.11 -11.24
CA GLN A 68 3.33 -35.59 -10.54
C GLN A 68 3.67 -34.43 -9.57
N GLU A 69 4.79 -34.54 -8.84
CA GLU A 69 5.21 -33.49 -7.92
C GLU A 69 5.71 -32.23 -8.65
N SER A 70 6.26 -32.39 -9.86
CA SER A 70 6.55 -31.27 -10.77
C SER A 70 5.29 -30.73 -11.46
N GLY A 71 4.32 -31.58 -11.81
CA GLY A 71 3.01 -31.15 -12.33
C GLY A 71 2.19 -30.33 -11.33
N LEU A 72 2.35 -30.60 -10.03
CA LEU A 72 1.85 -29.74 -8.95
C LEU A 72 2.62 -28.42 -8.84
N LEU A 73 3.94 -28.41 -9.08
CA LEU A 73 4.73 -27.17 -9.12
C LEU A 73 4.34 -26.32 -10.35
N LEU A 74 4.08 -26.94 -11.49
CA LEU A 74 3.55 -26.30 -12.70
C LEU A 74 2.21 -25.61 -12.43
N LEU A 75 1.26 -26.32 -11.79
CA LEU A 75 -0.01 -25.72 -11.37
C LEU A 75 0.20 -24.57 -10.38
N LEU A 76 1.12 -24.71 -9.42
CA LEU A 76 1.40 -23.68 -8.43
C LEU A 76 1.93 -22.39 -9.09
N GLN A 77 2.86 -22.49 -10.04
CA GLN A 77 3.34 -21.32 -10.78
C GLN A 77 2.27 -20.76 -11.74
N TYR A 78 1.44 -21.62 -12.35
CA TYR A 78 0.29 -21.19 -13.17
C TYR A 78 -0.67 -20.32 -12.34
N LEU A 79 -1.12 -20.82 -11.18
CA LEU A 79 -2.03 -20.08 -10.29
C LEU A 79 -1.40 -18.78 -9.79
N LYS A 80 -0.09 -18.79 -9.49
CA LYS A 80 0.63 -17.62 -9.02
C LYS A 80 0.78 -16.52 -10.09
N PHE A 81 1.07 -16.88 -11.35
CA PHE A 81 1.52 -15.94 -12.39
C PHE A 81 0.57 -15.78 -13.60
N GLY A 82 -0.49 -16.59 -13.71
CA GLY A 82 -1.54 -16.50 -14.74
C GLY A 82 -2.94 -16.85 -14.21
N GLY A 83 -3.07 -17.04 -12.90
CA GLY A 83 -4.31 -17.40 -12.23
C GLY A 83 -5.19 -16.18 -11.98
N ASN A 84 -6.28 -16.09 -12.74
CA ASN A 84 -7.38 -15.16 -12.55
C ASN A 84 -8.70 -15.91 -12.27
N ALA A 85 -9.74 -15.20 -11.82
CA ALA A 85 -11.00 -15.81 -11.39
C ALA A 85 -11.71 -16.64 -12.49
N SER A 86 -11.63 -16.21 -13.76
CA SER A 86 -12.20 -16.94 -14.90
C SER A 86 -11.46 -18.24 -15.15
N ASN A 87 -10.12 -18.20 -15.16
CA ASN A 87 -9.28 -19.39 -15.30
C ASN A 87 -9.49 -20.37 -14.13
N VAL A 88 -9.58 -19.88 -12.89
CA VAL A 88 -9.87 -20.73 -11.72
C VAL A 88 -11.25 -21.40 -11.82
N LEU A 89 -12.28 -20.70 -12.29
CA LEU A 89 -13.61 -21.28 -12.51
C LEU A 89 -13.58 -22.38 -13.59
N LYS A 90 -12.87 -22.17 -14.70
CA LYS A 90 -12.63 -23.23 -15.70
C LYS A 90 -11.96 -24.46 -15.08
N LEU A 91 -10.98 -24.27 -14.19
CA LEU A 91 -10.29 -25.37 -13.51
C LEU A 91 -11.15 -26.08 -12.45
N LYS A 92 -12.11 -25.41 -11.79
CA LYS A 92 -13.17 -26.12 -11.03
C LYS A 92 -13.97 -27.01 -11.99
N ASN A 93 -14.40 -26.47 -13.13
CA ASN A 93 -15.27 -27.18 -14.07
C ASN A 93 -14.60 -28.38 -14.77
N THR A 94 -13.27 -28.46 -14.88
CA THR A 94 -12.58 -29.69 -15.31
C THR A 94 -12.51 -30.75 -14.20
N GLY A 95 -12.90 -30.45 -12.97
CA GLY A 95 -12.74 -31.33 -11.81
C GLY A 95 -11.29 -31.41 -11.31
N LEU A 96 -10.51 -30.33 -11.44
CA LEU A 96 -9.13 -30.27 -10.91
C LEU A 96 -9.10 -30.32 -9.38
N ILE A 97 -10.05 -29.65 -8.72
CA ILE A 97 -10.07 -29.50 -7.25
C ILE A 97 -10.33 -30.85 -6.58
N SER A 98 -11.40 -31.54 -6.95
CA SER A 98 -11.72 -32.89 -6.47
C SER A 98 -10.57 -33.89 -6.71
N VAL A 99 -9.83 -33.73 -7.82
CA VAL A 99 -8.62 -34.50 -8.13
C VAL A 99 -7.42 -34.17 -7.23
N LEU A 100 -7.18 -32.88 -6.93
CA LEU A 100 -6.17 -32.43 -5.97
C LEU A 100 -6.44 -33.01 -4.57
N VAL A 101 -7.71 -33.05 -4.17
CA VAL A 101 -8.16 -33.65 -2.91
C VAL A 101 -7.91 -35.16 -2.92
N GLU A 102 -8.43 -35.89 -3.91
CA GLU A 102 -8.33 -37.35 -4.00
C GLU A 102 -6.88 -37.85 -4.01
N LYS A 103 -6.00 -37.27 -4.85
CA LYS A 103 -4.66 -37.80 -5.14
C LYS A 103 -3.51 -37.00 -4.54
N GLY A 104 -3.69 -35.70 -4.31
CA GLY A 104 -2.67 -34.84 -3.71
C GLY A 104 -2.65 -34.97 -2.18
N LEU A 105 -3.79 -34.72 -1.53
CA LEU A 105 -3.88 -34.76 -0.06
C LEU A 105 -3.73 -36.18 0.52
N SER A 106 -4.05 -37.22 -0.24
CA SER A 106 -3.85 -38.63 0.15
C SER A 106 -2.43 -39.16 -0.08
N SER A 107 -1.52 -38.38 -0.69
CA SER A 107 -0.16 -38.82 -1.02
C SER A 107 0.65 -39.25 0.21
N SER A 108 1.67 -40.09 0.03
CA SER A 108 2.68 -40.38 1.07
C SER A 108 3.85 -39.37 1.06
N ARG A 109 4.04 -38.63 -0.03
CA ARG A 109 5.14 -37.65 -0.17
C ARG A 109 4.72 -36.31 0.46
N ALA A 110 5.49 -35.84 1.44
CA ALA A 110 5.24 -34.54 2.08
C ALA A 110 5.26 -33.39 1.06
N GLY A 111 6.23 -33.37 0.14
CA GLY A 111 6.33 -32.35 -0.90
C GLY A 111 5.14 -32.30 -1.85
N THR A 112 4.53 -33.44 -2.18
CA THR A 112 3.25 -33.53 -2.92
C THR A 112 2.10 -32.94 -2.11
N LYS A 113 1.96 -33.32 -0.83
CA LYS A 113 0.90 -32.77 0.05
C LYS A 113 1.00 -31.25 0.20
N SER A 114 2.18 -30.72 0.53
CA SER A 114 2.38 -29.27 0.73
C SER A 114 2.11 -28.48 -0.55
N LYS A 115 2.59 -28.92 -1.72
CA LYS A 115 2.25 -28.27 -3.00
C LYS A 115 0.75 -28.31 -3.30
N THR A 116 0.07 -29.41 -2.95
CA THR A 116 -1.39 -29.54 -3.10
C THR A 116 -2.12 -28.52 -2.23
N ILE A 117 -1.75 -28.40 -0.94
CA ILE A 117 -2.34 -27.43 -0.02
C ILE A 117 -2.11 -26.01 -0.53
N GLU A 118 -0.89 -25.66 -0.95
CA GLU A 118 -0.61 -24.34 -1.53
C GLU A 118 -1.45 -24.05 -2.80
N CYS A 119 -1.65 -25.03 -3.69
CA CYS A 119 -2.54 -24.86 -4.84
C CYS A 119 -4.00 -24.58 -4.42
N LEU A 120 -4.51 -25.30 -3.41
CA LEU A 120 -5.85 -25.06 -2.86
C LEU A 120 -5.96 -23.66 -2.22
N LEU A 121 -4.93 -23.21 -1.49
CA LEU A 121 -4.90 -21.87 -0.91
C LEU A 121 -4.88 -20.78 -1.99
N TYR A 122 -4.06 -20.90 -3.03
CA TYR A 122 -4.07 -19.96 -4.16
C TYR A 122 -5.42 -19.93 -4.88
N ILE A 123 -6.11 -21.06 -5.04
CA ILE A 123 -7.44 -21.11 -5.65
C ILE A 123 -8.46 -20.26 -4.84
N VAL A 124 -8.43 -20.33 -3.50
CA VAL A 124 -9.26 -19.47 -2.62
C VAL A 124 -8.83 -18.00 -2.68
N GLU A 125 -7.53 -17.72 -2.71
CA GLU A 125 -6.98 -16.36 -2.81
C GLU A 125 -7.46 -15.63 -4.08
N ILE A 126 -7.44 -16.33 -5.22
CA ILE A 126 -7.82 -15.83 -6.54
C ILE A 126 -9.34 -15.70 -6.67
N SER A 127 -10.10 -16.72 -6.26
CA SER A 127 -11.57 -16.70 -6.36
C SER A 127 -12.20 -15.69 -5.40
N SER A 128 -11.54 -15.45 -4.27
CA SER A 128 -12.10 -14.74 -3.10
C SER A 128 -13.40 -15.36 -2.56
N ASN A 129 -13.61 -16.66 -2.81
CA ASN A 129 -14.66 -17.47 -2.19
C ASN A 129 -14.08 -18.85 -1.81
N GLY A 130 -14.07 -19.16 -0.51
CA GLY A 130 -13.59 -20.44 0.03
C GLY A 130 -14.53 -21.62 -0.23
N GLU A 131 -15.82 -21.38 -0.41
CA GLU A 131 -16.86 -22.40 -0.66
C GLU A 131 -16.52 -23.24 -1.89
N LEU A 132 -16.05 -22.59 -2.97
CA LEU A 132 -15.66 -23.22 -4.22
C LEU A 132 -14.62 -24.35 -4.06
N VAL A 133 -13.84 -24.34 -2.98
CA VAL A 133 -12.87 -25.39 -2.62
C VAL A 133 -13.39 -26.29 -1.51
N VAL A 134 -14.08 -25.73 -0.50
CA VAL A 134 -14.63 -26.51 0.62
C VAL A 134 -15.69 -27.50 0.15
N GLU A 135 -16.63 -27.08 -0.71
CA GLU A 135 -17.64 -27.94 -1.33
C GLU A 135 -17.04 -29.18 -2.00
N GLU A 136 -15.91 -29.02 -2.70
CA GLU A 136 -15.19 -30.09 -3.39
C GLU A 136 -14.46 -31.03 -2.42
N ILE A 137 -14.15 -30.58 -1.20
CA ILE A 137 -13.52 -31.41 -0.15
C ILE A 137 -14.57 -32.22 0.63
N LEU A 138 -15.75 -31.65 0.90
CA LEU A 138 -16.76 -32.25 1.79
C LEU A 138 -17.17 -33.70 1.44
N PRO A 139 -17.31 -34.13 0.16
CA PRO A 139 -17.62 -35.51 -0.19
C PRO A 139 -16.54 -36.53 0.21
N PHE A 140 -15.28 -36.10 0.26
CA PHE A 140 -14.14 -36.98 0.59
C PHE A 140 -13.97 -37.22 2.10
N LEU A 141 -14.71 -36.49 2.95
CA LEU A 141 -14.72 -36.71 4.40
C LEU A 141 -15.46 -37.99 4.82
N ASP A 142 -16.46 -38.43 4.06
CA ASP A 142 -17.17 -39.70 4.27
C ASP A 142 -16.50 -40.89 3.52
N ASN A 143 -15.24 -40.73 3.06
CA ASN A 143 -14.52 -41.75 2.30
C ASN A 143 -13.97 -42.90 3.18
N ARG A 144 -13.93 -44.12 2.64
CA ARG A 144 -13.45 -45.33 3.35
C ARG A 144 -11.95 -45.35 3.66
N LEU A 145 -11.13 -44.47 3.08
CA LEU A 145 -9.67 -44.43 3.26
C LEU A 145 -9.27 -43.38 4.32
N PRO A 146 -8.88 -43.76 5.56
CA PRO A 146 -8.58 -42.81 6.63
C PRO A 146 -7.47 -41.81 6.30
N LYS A 147 -6.49 -42.24 5.48
CA LYS A 147 -5.38 -41.40 5.00
C LYS A 147 -5.84 -40.24 4.10
N LEU A 148 -6.91 -40.44 3.33
CA LEU A 148 -7.55 -39.42 2.51
C LEU A 148 -8.40 -38.50 3.40
N VAL A 149 -9.25 -39.05 4.27
CA VAL A 149 -10.06 -38.27 5.23
C VAL A 149 -9.18 -37.36 6.10
N SER A 150 -8.10 -37.89 6.68
CA SER A 150 -7.11 -37.10 7.44
C SER A 150 -6.48 -36.00 6.57
N GLY A 151 -6.11 -36.30 5.32
CA GLY A 151 -5.60 -35.31 4.37
C GLY A 151 -6.61 -34.20 4.05
N CYS A 152 -7.89 -34.53 3.92
CA CYS A 152 -8.98 -33.58 3.69
C CYS A 152 -9.17 -32.65 4.90
N VAL A 153 -9.14 -33.20 6.12
CA VAL A 153 -9.23 -32.41 7.36
C VAL A 153 -8.02 -31.48 7.52
N THR A 154 -6.80 -31.93 7.23
CA THR A 154 -5.62 -31.03 7.20
C THR A 154 -5.74 -29.95 6.11
N GLY A 155 -6.38 -30.26 4.97
CA GLY A 155 -6.67 -29.27 3.93
C GLY A 155 -7.67 -28.20 4.39
N LEU A 156 -8.77 -28.60 5.03
CA LEU A 156 -9.74 -27.67 5.63
C LEU A 156 -9.12 -26.84 6.75
N HIS A 157 -8.28 -27.44 7.59
CA HIS A 157 -7.51 -26.72 8.61
C HIS A 157 -6.69 -25.60 7.98
N ALA A 158 -5.84 -25.91 7.00
CA ALA A 158 -5.01 -24.91 6.34
C ALA A 158 -5.85 -23.79 5.70
N ILE A 159 -6.99 -24.11 5.10
CA ILE A 159 -7.91 -23.12 4.51
C ILE A 159 -8.50 -22.18 5.59
N VAL A 160 -8.98 -22.71 6.72
CA VAL A 160 -9.54 -21.91 7.84
C VAL A 160 -8.46 -21.13 8.59
N GLU A 161 -7.28 -21.73 8.80
CA GLU A 161 -6.10 -21.10 9.40
C GLU A 161 -5.61 -19.89 8.59
N ASN A 162 -5.64 -19.98 7.26
CA ASN A 162 -5.12 -18.92 6.40
C ASN A 162 -6.17 -17.84 6.08
N PHE A 163 -7.42 -18.19 5.76
CA PHE A 163 -8.44 -17.23 5.31
C PHE A 163 -9.51 -16.89 6.34
N GLY A 164 -9.67 -17.72 7.38
CA GLY A 164 -10.64 -17.50 8.45
C GLY A 164 -12.10 -17.67 8.05
N CYS A 165 -12.97 -17.58 9.05
CA CYS A 165 -14.41 -17.79 8.88
C CYS A 165 -15.13 -16.63 8.15
N ARG A 166 -14.41 -15.58 7.77
CA ARG A 166 -14.90 -14.47 6.91
C ARG A 166 -14.95 -14.83 5.43
N VAL A 167 -14.11 -15.77 4.98
CA VAL A 167 -14.01 -16.25 3.58
C VAL A 167 -14.57 -17.68 3.44
N VAL A 168 -14.71 -18.39 4.56
CA VAL A 168 -15.09 -19.81 4.63
C VAL A 168 -16.25 -19.94 5.62
N GLN A 169 -17.46 -20.23 5.15
CA GLN A 169 -18.62 -20.37 6.04
C GLN A 169 -18.47 -21.59 6.97
N PRO A 170 -18.49 -21.44 8.32
CA PRO A 170 -18.41 -22.57 9.25
C PRO A 170 -19.51 -23.60 9.06
N ASN A 171 -20.71 -23.14 8.67
CA ASN A 171 -21.92 -23.97 8.49
C ASN A 171 -21.73 -25.12 7.48
N LEU A 172 -20.76 -25.01 6.56
CA LEU A 172 -20.40 -26.08 5.61
C LEU A 172 -19.58 -27.21 6.28
N ILE A 173 -18.83 -26.89 7.34
CA ILE A 173 -17.87 -27.78 7.99
C ILE A 173 -18.45 -28.38 9.27
N LEU A 174 -19.16 -27.58 10.08
CA LEU A 174 -19.70 -27.99 11.40
C LEU A 174 -20.50 -29.31 11.36
N PRO A 175 -21.43 -29.55 10.40
CA PRO A 175 -22.22 -30.79 10.36
C PRO A 175 -21.41 -32.06 10.10
N LYS A 176 -20.13 -31.95 9.69
CA LYS A 176 -19.22 -33.09 9.50
C LYS A 176 -18.38 -33.40 10.75
N LEU A 177 -18.17 -32.44 11.65
CA LEU A 177 -17.27 -32.60 12.80
C LEU A 177 -17.66 -33.77 13.73
N PRO A 178 -18.94 -34.01 14.10
CA PRO A 178 -19.30 -35.13 14.99
C PRO A 178 -18.91 -36.49 14.43
N LYS A 179 -19.10 -36.71 13.11
CA LYS A 179 -18.68 -37.93 12.41
C LYS A 179 -17.15 -38.10 12.43
N LEU A 180 -16.41 -37.02 12.20
CA LEU A 180 -14.94 -37.03 12.19
C LEU A 180 -14.37 -37.28 13.60
N PHE A 181 -14.99 -36.73 14.64
CA PHE A 181 -14.66 -37.03 16.03
C PHE A 181 -15.03 -38.47 16.45
N ALA A 182 -16.05 -39.06 15.84
CA ALA A 182 -16.42 -40.48 16.04
C ALA A 182 -15.56 -41.46 15.21
N HIS A 183 -14.70 -40.97 14.31
CA HIS A 183 -13.95 -41.81 13.38
C HIS A 183 -12.91 -42.72 14.08
N ALA A 184 -12.77 -43.97 13.64
CA ALA A 184 -11.90 -44.96 14.29
C ALA A 184 -10.41 -44.55 14.30
N ASP A 185 -9.89 -44.10 13.16
CA ASP A 185 -8.48 -43.68 13.02
C ASP A 185 -8.10 -42.53 13.97
N ARG A 186 -6.92 -42.64 14.59
CA ARG A 186 -6.39 -41.67 15.55
C ARG A 186 -6.00 -40.34 14.90
N ASN A 187 -5.45 -40.38 13.68
CA ASN A 187 -4.95 -39.20 12.99
C ASN A 187 -6.10 -38.34 12.47
N VAL A 188 -7.16 -38.95 11.93
CA VAL A 188 -8.40 -38.25 11.57
C VAL A 188 -8.92 -37.45 12.77
N ARG A 189 -9.05 -38.08 13.95
CA ARG A 189 -9.48 -37.39 15.18
C ARG A 189 -8.51 -36.29 15.60
N ALA A 190 -7.20 -36.52 15.56
CA ALA A 190 -6.20 -35.51 15.94
C ALA A 190 -6.19 -34.27 15.00
N GLU A 191 -6.31 -34.47 13.69
CA GLU A 191 -6.46 -33.35 12.74
C GLU A 191 -7.82 -32.63 12.92
N THR A 192 -8.88 -33.36 13.29
CA THR A 192 -10.20 -32.78 13.59
C THR A 192 -10.16 -31.90 14.83
N THR A 193 -9.42 -32.30 15.87
CA THR A 193 -9.14 -31.44 17.03
C THR A 193 -8.48 -30.13 16.60
N LYS A 194 -7.45 -30.16 15.74
CA LYS A 194 -6.81 -28.93 15.22
C LYS A 194 -7.80 -28.04 14.48
N LEU A 195 -8.54 -28.58 13.50
CA LEU A 195 -9.55 -27.82 12.73
C LEU A 195 -10.59 -27.18 13.65
N THR A 196 -10.98 -27.89 14.71
CA THR A 196 -11.95 -27.39 15.70
C THR A 196 -11.36 -26.28 16.58
N ILE A 197 -10.07 -26.34 16.94
CA ILE A 197 -9.36 -25.25 17.64
C ILE A 197 -9.27 -24.00 16.75
N GLU A 198 -9.00 -24.15 15.45
CA GLU A 198 -9.00 -23.01 14.53
C GLU A 198 -10.40 -22.38 14.41
N LEU A 199 -11.45 -23.19 14.24
CA LEU A 199 -12.83 -22.70 14.26
C LEU A 199 -13.19 -22.00 15.58
N ALA A 200 -12.67 -22.47 16.72
CA ALA A 200 -12.90 -21.85 18.03
C ALA A 200 -12.31 -20.44 18.15
N LYS A 201 -11.16 -20.16 17.49
CA LYS A 201 -10.61 -18.78 17.43
C LYS A 201 -11.56 -17.80 16.76
N TRP A 202 -12.25 -18.24 15.71
CA TRP A 202 -13.11 -17.40 14.87
C TRP A 202 -14.55 -17.29 15.38
N MET A 203 -15.08 -18.35 16.01
CA MET A 203 -16.46 -18.40 16.49
C MET A 203 -16.60 -18.14 18.00
N GLY A 204 -15.53 -18.33 18.78
CA GLY A 204 -15.57 -18.26 20.25
C GLY A 204 -16.62 -19.21 20.84
N ASP A 205 -17.26 -18.76 21.91
CA ASP A 205 -18.22 -19.54 22.71
C ASP A 205 -19.47 -19.97 21.92
N ALA A 206 -19.74 -19.36 20.76
CA ALA A 206 -20.80 -19.80 19.85
C ALA A 206 -20.51 -21.19 19.23
N LEU A 207 -19.25 -21.60 19.11
CA LEU A 207 -18.90 -22.95 18.66
C LEU A 207 -19.31 -24.02 19.68
N GLU A 208 -19.11 -23.76 20.97
CA GLU A 208 -19.44 -24.70 22.05
C GLU A 208 -20.93 -25.03 22.03
N ASN A 209 -21.78 -24.00 21.93
CA ASN A 209 -23.25 -24.12 21.87
C ASN A 209 -23.75 -24.98 20.70
N VAL A 210 -23.06 -24.96 19.56
CA VAL A 210 -23.47 -25.70 18.34
C VAL A 210 -22.85 -27.10 18.28
N LEU A 211 -21.60 -27.26 18.73
CA LEU A 211 -20.84 -28.50 18.54
C LEU A 211 -20.92 -29.45 19.75
N PHE A 212 -20.94 -28.95 20.98
CA PHE A 212 -20.87 -29.82 22.16
C PHE A 212 -22.07 -30.78 22.34
N PRO A 213 -23.33 -30.42 22.01
CA PRO A 213 -24.46 -31.34 22.10
C PRO A 213 -24.28 -32.65 21.30
N GLU A 214 -23.55 -32.57 20.18
CA GLU A 214 -23.28 -33.70 19.27
C GLU A 214 -22.02 -34.52 19.64
N LEU A 215 -21.31 -34.14 20.72
CA LEU A 215 -20.05 -34.77 21.14
C LEU A 215 -20.15 -35.46 22.50
N LYS A 216 -19.32 -36.48 22.70
CA LYS A 216 -19.28 -37.24 23.97
C LYS A 216 -18.66 -36.37 25.07
N PRO A 217 -19.07 -36.49 26.36
CA PRO A 217 -18.54 -35.66 27.45
C PRO A 217 -17.00 -35.66 27.61
N VAL A 218 -16.32 -36.75 27.23
CA VAL A 218 -14.84 -36.81 27.20
C VAL A 218 -14.28 -35.87 26.13
N GLN A 219 -14.87 -35.84 24.94
CA GLN A 219 -14.46 -34.99 23.82
C GLN A 219 -14.75 -33.51 24.11
N GLN A 220 -15.90 -33.22 24.74
CA GLN A 220 -16.22 -31.88 25.25
C GLN A 220 -15.12 -31.39 26.20
N LYS A 221 -14.77 -32.20 27.23
CA LYS A 221 -13.72 -31.86 28.21
C LYS A 221 -12.34 -31.63 27.57
N ASP A 222 -11.95 -32.48 26.62
CA ASP A 222 -10.67 -32.33 25.91
C ASP A 222 -10.64 -31.07 25.02
N LEU A 223 -11.77 -30.73 24.38
CA LEU A 223 -11.92 -29.49 23.59
C LEU A 223 -11.95 -28.23 24.47
N THR A 224 -12.72 -28.20 25.56
CA THR A 224 -12.72 -27.08 26.52
C THR A 224 -11.31 -26.79 27.04
N LYS A 225 -10.50 -27.83 27.31
CA LYS A 225 -9.09 -27.64 27.67
C LYS A 225 -8.30 -27.00 26.53
N ALA A 226 -8.42 -27.51 25.30
CA ALA A 226 -7.70 -26.96 24.15
C ALA A 226 -8.13 -25.53 23.79
N PHE A 227 -9.40 -25.18 23.99
CA PHE A 227 -9.92 -23.83 23.79
C PHE A 227 -9.40 -22.87 24.87
N ALA A 228 -9.22 -23.32 26.11
CA ALA A 228 -8.65 -22.50 27.19
C ALA A 228 -7.20 -22.06 26.93
N GLU A 229 -6.41 -22.81 26.14
CA GLU A 229 -5.06 -22.43 25.70
C GLU A 229 -5.06 -21.35 24.59
N VAL A 230 -6.25 -21.01 24.06
CA VAL A 230 -6.44 -20.18 22.86
C VAL A 230 -7.41 -19.00 23.08
N LYS A 231 -8.31 -19.09 24.06
CA LYS A 231 -9.31 -18.08 24.42
C LYS A 231 -8.66 -16.74 24.76
N GLY A 232 -9.17 -15.65 24.17
CA GLY A 232 -8.64 -14.29 24.32
C GLY A 232 -7.68 -13.83 23.22
N ARG A 233 -7.32 -14.69 22.25
CA ARG A 233 -6.68 -14.24 21.00
C ARG A 233 -7.71 -13.67 20.04
N ILE A 234 -7.45 -12.49 19.48
CA ILE A 234 -8.22 -11.97 18.34
C ILE A 234 -7.86 -12.82 17.10
N PRO A 235 -8.83 -13.33 16.33
CA PRO A 235 -8.55 -14.08 15.11
C PRO A 235 -8.12 -13.15 13.97
N GLU A 236 -6.85 -13.21 13.59
CA GLU A 236 -6.30 -12.47 12.44
C GLU A 236 -6.22 -13.38 11.20
N GLN A 237 -6.47 -12.80 10.02
CA GLN A 237 -6.45 -13.51 8.74
C GLN A 237 -5.02 -13.55 8.17
N ILE A 238 -4.39 -14.72 8.14
CA ILE A 238 -2.97 -14.87 7.77
C ILE A 238 -2.72 -14.65 6.27
N ARG A 239 -3.67 -15.01 5.39
CA ARG A 239 -3.65 -14.69 3.95
C ARG A 239 -4.92 -13.94 3.55
N LEU A 240 -4.74 -12.71 3.10
CA LEU A 240 -5.81 -11.89 2.51
C LEU A 240 -6.14 -12.39 1.10
N THR A 241 -7.42 -12.48 0.75
CA THR A 241 -7.83 -12.73 -0.65
C THR A 241 -7.46 -11.54 -1.54
N ARG A 242 -7.31 -11.73 -2.85
CA ARG A 242 -6.90 -10.63 -3.75
C ARG A 242 -7.86 -9.44 -3.72
N LYS A 243 -9.16 -9.65 -3.51
CA LYS A 243 -10.14 -8.56 -3.29
C LYS A 243 -9.87 -7.77 -2.01
N GLN A 244 -9.56 -8.45 -0.90
CA GLN A 244 -9.24 -7.78 0.37
C GLN A 244 -7.91 -7.01 0.30
N GLN A 245 -6.93 -7.51 -0.45
CA GLN A 245 -5.66 -6.81 -0.69
C GLN A 245 -5.88 -5.47 -1.42
N ILE A 246 -6.74 -5.46 -2.46
CA ILE A 246 -7.13 -4.22 -3.17
C ILE A 246 -7.79 -3.21 -2.21
N GLU A 247 -8.76 -3.66 -1.41
CA GLU A 247 -9.52 -2.75 -0.54
C GLU A 247 -8.65 -2.15 0.59
N ILE A 248 -7.68 -2.91 1.12
CA ILE A 248 -6.72 -2.40 2.12
C ILE A 248 -5.78 -1.36 1.50
N GLU A 249 -5.28 -1.56 0.28
CA GLU A 249 -4.42 -0.56 -0.37
C GLU A 249 -5.21 0.69 -0.77
N LYS A 250 -6.49 0.54 -1.17
CA LYS A 250 -7.43 1.64 -1.40
C LYS A 250 -7.66 2.47 -0.13
N GLN A 251 -7.95 1.83 1.01
CA GLN A 251 -8.12 2.52 2.30
C GLN A 251 -6.84 3.23 2.74
N LYS A 252 -5.69 2.57 2.59
CA LYS A 252 -4.37 3.15 2.89
C LYS A 252 -4.02 4.34 1.99
N GLN A 253 -4.40 4.31 0.71
CA GLN A 253 -4.25 5.43 -0.20
C GLN A 253 -5.18 6.59 0.20
N GLN A 254 -6.44 6.31 0.53
CA GLN A 254 -7.39 7.32 1.04
C GLN A 254 -6.85 8.00 2.31
N MET A 255 -6.34 7.25 3.28
CA MET A 255 -5.71 7.81 4.49
C MET A 255 -4.48 8.67 4.17
N ALA A 256 -3.66 8.28 3.19
CA ALA A 256 -2.48 9.05 2.78
C ALA A 256 -2.84 10.34 2.01
N ASP A 257 -3.96 10.34 1.28
CA ASP A 257 -4.50 11.53 0.61
C ASP A 257 -5.22 12.47 1.59
N GLU A 258 -5.84 11.93 2.64
CA GLU A 258 -6.40 12.69 3.76
C GLU A 258 -5.31 13.32 4.64
N GLU A 259 -4.24 12.59 4.96
CA GLU A 259 -3.04 13.14 5.63
C GLU A 259 -2.39 14.27 4.80
N ALA A 260 -2.37 14.13 3.46
CA ALA A 260 -1.88 15.18 2.57
C ALA A 260 -2.80 16.42 2.51
N ARG A 261 -4.13 16.24 2.62
CA ARG A 261 -5.10 17.35 2.76
C ARG A 261 -4.93 18.07 4.10
N LEU A 262 -4.78 17.34 5.20
CA LEU A 262 -4.50 17.90 6.53
C LEU A 262 -3.18 18.69 6.55
N ALA A 263 -2.14 18.20 5.86
CA ALA A 263 -0.85 18.88 5.73
C ALA A 263 -0.87 20.15 4.85
N THR A 264 -1.92 20.38 4.05
CA THR A 264 -2.04 21.54 3.15
C THR A 264 -2.96 22.66 3.64
N GLY A 265 -3.61 22.48 4.79
CA GLY A 265 -4.01 23.60 5.67
C GLY A 265 -5.07 24.56 5.13
N ASN A 266 -6.02 24.10 4.31
CA ASN A 266 -7.10 24.93 3.77
C ASN A 266 -8.49 24.44 4.26
N PRO A 267 -9.08 25.09 5.28
CA PRO A 267 -10.35 24.63 5.88
C PRO A 267 -11.56 25.13 5.07
N SER A 268 -12.27 24.19 4.45
CA SER A 268 -13.57 24.43 3.83
C SER A 268 -14.46 23.20 4.06
N ASN A 269 -15.53 23.35 4.84
CA ASN A 269 -16.53 22.30 4.99
C ASN A 269 -17.40 22.23 3.73
N ASP A 270 -17.54 21.04 3.17
CA ASP A 270 -18.84 20.37 3.10
C ASP A 270 -18.63 18.85 2.90
N ILE A 271 -19.48 18.03 3.51
CA ILE A 271 -19.35 16.56 3.51
C ILE A 271 -20.68 15.93 3.10
N GLU A 272 -20.88 15.83 1.80
CA GLU A 272 -21.84 14.87 1.24
C GLU A 272 -21.18 13.48 1.20
N MET A 273 -21.99 12.44 1.39
CA MET A 273 -21.55 11.04 1.35
C MET A 273 -22.46 10.32 0.35
N GLU A 274 -21.89 9.52 -0.54
CA GLU A 274 -22.63 8.58 -1.37
C GLU A 274 -21.81 7.30 -1.59
N ASP A 275 -22.48 6.18 -1.84
CA ASP A 275 -21.97 4.83 -1.57
C ASP A 275 -21.38 4.12 -2.81
N ALA A 276 -20.68 2.98 -2.63
CA ALA A 276 -19.87 2.35 -3.70
C ALA A 276 -19.98 0.81 -3.75
N GLU A 277 -19.88 0.12 -4.89
CA GLU A 277 -19.67 0.50 -6.31
C GLU A 277 -20.58 -0.44 -7.16
N PRO A 278 -20.96 -0.12 -8.43
CA PRO A 278 -20.11 -0.68 -9.48
C PRO A 278 -19.92 0.17 -10.75
N SER A 279 -18.65 0.39 -11.09
CA SER A 279 -18.14 0.36 -12.46
C SER A 279 -18.89 1.18 -13.53
N GLY A 280 -19.08 2.47 -13.30
CA GLY A 280 -19.37 3.48 -14.32
C GLY A 280 -18.59 4.75 -14.03
N GLN A 281 -18.03 5.42 -15.04
CA GLN A 281 -17.43 6.74 -14.87
C GLN A 281 -18.53 7.81 -14.94
N GLU A 282 -19.34 7.90 -13.90
CA GLU A 282 -20.14 9.10 -13.66
C GLU A 282 -19.19 10.18 -13.11
N ALA A 283 -19.26 11.38 -13.68
CA ALA A 283 -18.37 12.47 -13.31
C ALA A 283 -18.75 12.96 -11.91
N ALA A 284 -17.77 13.04 -11.01
CA ALA A 284 -17.95 13.70 -9.72
C ALA A 284 -18.49 15.12 -9.96
N PHE A 285 -19.57 15.48 -9.26
CA PHE A 285 -20.31 16.72 -9.48
C PHE A 285 -19.38 17.95 -9.45
N ASP A 286 -19.12 18.52 -10.62
CA ASP A 286 -18.26 19.68 -10.78
C ASP A 286 -19.15 20.94 -10.75
N PRO A 287 -18.99 21.84 -9.76
CA PRO A 287 -19.80 23.06 -9.66
C PRO A 287 -19.72 23.95 -10.91
N THR A 288 -18.70 23.80 -11.76
CA THR A 288 -18.62 24.54 -13.03
C THR A 288 -19.62 24.05 -14.08
N ASP A 289 -20.13 22.82 -13.98
CA ASP A 289 -21.14 22.32 -14.91
C ASP A 289 -22.52 22.96 -14.68
N LEU A 290 -22.76 23.59 -13.53
CA LEU A 290 -23.96 24.38 -13.26
C LEU A 290 -23.94 25.78 -13.91
N LEU A 291 -22.78 26.29 -14.35
CA LEU A 291 -22.70 27.58 -15.04
C LEU A 291 -23.32 27.52 -16.44
N GLU A 292 -23.90 28.65 -16.87
CA GLU A 292 -24.37 28.82 -18.26
C GLU A 292 -23.17 28.90 -19.22
N PRO A 293 -23.22 28.23 -20.39
CA PRO A 293 -22.13 28.29 -21.37
C PRO A 293 -22.01 29.69 -22.00
N VAL A 294 -20.80 30.25 -21.95
CA VAL A 294 -20.50 31.61 -22.41
C VAL A 294 -19.98 31.59 -23.85
N ASP A 295 -20.69 32.23 -24.77
CA ASP A 295 -20.15 32.55 -26.10
C ASP A 295 -18.86 33.39 -25.94
N VAL A 296 -17.77 32.88 -26.49
CA VAL A 296 -16.45 33.52 -26.53
C VAL A 296 -16.18 34.14 -27.89
N ILE A 297 -16.62 33.50 -28.97
CA ILE A 297 -16.21 33.82 -30.33
C ILE A 297 -16.71 35.19 -30.77
N SER A 298 -17.95 35.56 -30.42
CA SER A 298 -18.50 36.89 -30.75
C SER A 298 -17.85 38.05 -29.98
N LYS A 299 -17.11 37.74 -28.90
CA LYS A 299 -16.43 38.72 -28.03
C LYS A 299 -14.96 38.94 -28.40
N LEU A 300 -14.40 38.14 -29.31
CA LEU A 300 -13.02 38.30 -29.78
C LEU A 300 -12.88 39.60 -30.61
N PRO A 301 -11.71 40.27 -30.59
CA PRO A 301 -11.46 41.42 -31.46
C PRO A 301 -11.65 41.06 -32.94
N SER A 302 -12.44 41.83 -33.68
CA SER A 302 -12.73 41.56 -35.11
C SER A 302 -11.49 41.68 -36.01
N ASP A 303 -10.43 42.34 -35.53
CA ASP A 303 -9.13 42.46 -36.19
C ASP A 303 -8.07 41.49 -35.64
N LEU A 304 -8.43 40.54 -34.77
CA LEU A 304 -7.53 39.57 -34.13
C LEU A 304 -6.56 38.91 -35.11
N SER A 305 -7.06 38.42 -36.25
CA SER A 305 -6.23 37.75 -37.28
C SER A 305 -5.19 38.69 -37.92
N ASN A 306 -5.52 39.98 -38.01
CA ASN A 306 -4.62 41.01 -38.54
C ASN A 306 -3.57 41.41 -37.49
N ARG A 307 -4.00 41.76 -36.27
CA ARG A 307 -3.10 42.14 -35.17
C ARG A 307 -2.14 41.01 -34.80
N ILE A 308 -2.60 39.76 -34.74
CA ILE A 308 -1.75 38.60 -34.47
C ILE A 308 -0.82 38.22 -35.65
N SER A 309 -1.02 38.83 -36.81
CA SER A 309 -0.13 38.73 -37.98
C SER A 309 0.79 39.95 -38.14
N SER A 310 0.68 40.96 -37.29
CA SER A 310 1.57 42.14 -37.32
C SER A 310 3.03 41.75 -37.10
N THR A 311 3.96 42.42 -37.78
CA THR A 311 5.41 42.26 -37.56
C THR A 311 5.84 42.76 -36.17
N LYS A 312 5.13 43.75 -35.62
CA LYS A 312 5.38 44.31 -34.28
C LYS A 312 4.90 43.34 -33.20
N TRP A 313 5.83 42.80 -32.41
CA TRP A 313 5.50 41.84 -31.34
C TRP A 313 4.60 42.43 -30.24
N LYS A 314 4.60 43.76 -30.05
CA LYS A 314 3.72 44.44 -29.08
C LYS A 314 2.25 44.29 -29.46
N GLU A 315 1.89 44.63 -30.70
CA GLU A 315 0.51 44.49 -31.22
C GLU A 315 0.03 43.03 -31.16
N ARG A 316 0.93 42.06 -31.41
CA ARG A 316 0.67 40.63 -31.24
C ARG A 316 0.48 40.20 -29.79
N LYS A 317 1.15 40.85 -28.83
CA LYS A 317 1.01 40.59 -27.39
C LYS A 317 -0.29 41.19 -26.86
N GLU A 318 -0.52 42.47 -27.15
CA GLU A 318 -1.67 43.25 -26.69
C GLU A 318 -2.99 42.56 -27.07
N VAL A 319 -3.13 42.09 -28.32
CA VAL A 319 -4.34 41.38 -28.76
C VAL A 319 -4.49 40.00 -28.10
N LEU A 320 -3.40 39.34 -27.69
CA LEU A 320 -3.48 38.12 -26.88
C LEU A 320 -3.80 38.40 -25.41
N GLU A 321 -3.44 39.56 -24.87
CA GLU A 321 -3.85 39.98 -23.52
C GLU A 321 -5.36 40.30 -23.48
N GLU A 322 -5.88 40.92 -24.53
CA GLU A 322 -7.32 41.09 -24.74
C GLU A 322 -8.06 39.74 -24.82
N VAL A 323 -7.60 38.81 -25.67
CA VAL A 323 -8.18 37.46 -25.77
C VAL A 323 -8.07 36.68 -24.46
N TYR A 324 -6.94 36.77 -23.75
CA TYR A 324 -6.74 36.11 -22.46
C TYR A 324 -7.74 36.62 -21.40
N GLU A 325 -7.95 37.94 -21.29
CA GLU A 325 -8.92 38.51 -20.35
C GLU A 325 -10.39 38.34 -20.79
N ILE A 326 -10.67 37.92 -22.03
CA ILE A 326 -11.98 37.41 -22.45
C ILE A 326 -12.14 35.95 -21.97
N LEU A 327 -11.18 35.08 -22.31
CA LEU A 327 -11.19 33.65 -21.96
C LEU A 327 -11.28 33.42 -20.44
N LYS A 328 -10.49 34.18 -19.67
CA LYS A 328 -10.46 34.13 -18.19
C LYS A 328 -11.80 34.49 -17.51
N LYS A 329 -12.71 35.15 -18.22
CA LYS A 329 -14.09 35.43 -17.76
C LYS A 329 -15.10 34.38 -18.22
N ALA A 330 -14.79 33.65 -19.29
CA ALA A 330 -15.59 32.55 -19.81
C ALA A 330 -15.17 31.22 -19.18
N VAL A 331 -15.49 31.05 -17.88
CA VAL A 331 -15.17 29.84 -17.09
C VAL A 331 -15.64 28.55 -17.78
N LYS A 332 -16.78 28.62 -18.48
CA LYS A 332 -17.36 27.55 -19.30
C LYS A 332 -17.67 28.09 -20.70
N PRO A 333 -16.75 28.00 -21.68
CA PRO A 333 -16.99 28.41 -23.05
C PRO A 333 -18.10 27.57 -23.71
N ALA A 334 -18.84 28.13 -24.67
CA ALA A 334 -19.91 27.42 -25.35
C ALA A 334 -19.37 26.24 -26.21
N PRO A 335 -19.68 24.96 -25.88
CA PRO A 335 -19.03 23.80 -26.52
C PRO A 335 -19.47 23.55 -27.98
N LYS A 336 -20.54 24.22 -28.43
CA LYS A 336 -21.05 24.15 -29.81
C LYS A 336 -20.30 25.05 -30.78
N ASP A 337 -19.51 26.01 -30.30
CA ASP A 337 -18.73 26.91 -31.13
C ASP A 337 -17.52 26.18 -31.76
N ASP A 338 -17.09 26.63 -32.94
CA ASP A 338 -15.85 26.15 -33.55
C ASP A 338 -14.65 27.01 -33.15
N TYR A 339 -13.83 26.47 -32.26
CA TYR A 339 -12.58 27.08 -31.80
C TYR A 339 -11.39 26.76 -32.72
N THR A 340 -11.59 26.04 -33.85
CA THR A 340 -10.51 25.57 -34.75
C THR A 340 -9.56 26.70 -35.14
N ASP A 341 -10.06 27.85 -35.60
CA ASP A 341 -9.20 28.96 -36.04
C ASP A 341 -8.51 29.68 -34.88
N LEU A 342 -9.14 29.72 -33.69
CA LEU A 342 -8.51 30.24 -32.48
C LEU A 342 -7.35 29.33 -32.03
N PHE A 343 -7.51 28.00 -32.09
CA PHE A 343 -6.43 27.05 -31.83
C PHE A 343 -5.34 27.05 -32.91
N ARG A 344 -5.68 27.29 -34.19
CA ARG A 344 -4.68 27.54 -35.25
C ARG A 344 -3.88 28.82 -34.98
N ILE A 345 -4.52 29.89 -34.48
CA ILE A 345 -3.84 31.10 -34.03
C ILE A 345 -2.89 30.78 -32.86
N PHE A 346 -3.33 30.09 -31.81
CA PHE A 346 -2.42 29.70 -30.71
C PHE A 346 -1.26 28.81 -31.20
N SER A 347 -1.51 27.86 -32.11
CA SER A 347 -0.47 27.02 -32.75
C SER A 347 0.57 27.82 -33.55
N LYS A 348 0.18 28.97 -34.12
CA LYS A 348 1.08 29.96 -34.74
C LYS A 348 1.84 30.74 -33.67
N CYS A 349 1.16 31.20 -32.62
CA CYS A 349 1.76 31.94 -31.50
C CYS A 349 2.74 31.13 -30.66
N SER A 350 2.55 29.81 -30.49
CA SER A 350 3.55 28.93 -29.86
C SER A 350 4.89 28.97 -30.59
N LYS A 351 4.90 29.27 -31.90
CA LYS A 351 6.08 29.34 -32.75
C LYS A 351 6.68 30.77 -32.85
N ASP A 352 6.11 31.74 -32.12
CA ASP A 352 6.58 33.12 -32.14
C ASP A 352 7.99 33.27 -31.56
N ALA A 353 8.78 34.20 -32.12
CA ALA A 353 10.09 34.55 -31.62
C ALA A 353 10.05 35.25 -30.24
N ASN A 354 8.97 35.98 -29.93
CA ASN A 354 8.80 36.65 -28.65
C ASN A 354 8.13 35.74 -27.61
N ILE A 355 8.88 35.38 -26.57
CA ILE A 355 8.45 34.51 -25.48
C ILE A 355 7.20 34.98 -24.71
N GLN A 356 6.84 36.27 -24.75
CA GLN A 356 5.61 36.76 -24.10
C GLN A 356 4.35 36.38 -24.88
N VAL A 357 4.41 36.44 -26.22
CA VAL A 357 3.34 35.99 -27.12
C VAL A 357 3.13 34.48 -26.97
N VAL A 358 4.23 33.73 -26.84
CA VAL A 358 4.21 32.29 -26.56
C VAL A 358 3.56 31.99 -25.20
N GLN A 359 3.95 32.72 -24.14
CA GLN A 359 3.43 32.49 -22.78
C GLN A 359 1.91 32.76 -22.70
N LEU A 360 1.43 33.84 -23.32
CA LEU A 360 -0.01 34.14 -23.40
C LEU A 360 -0.78 33.06 -24.17
N ALA A 361 -0.25 32.59 -25.31
CA ALA A 361 -0.90 31.54 -26.09
C ALA A 361 -0.98 30.20 -25.31
N ALA A 362 0.05 29.84 -24.54
CA ALA A 362 0.00 28.67 -23.66
C ALA A 362 -1.08 28.82 -22.58
N ASN A 363 -1.14 29.97 -21.90
CA ASN A 363 -2.19 30.26 -20.90
C ASN A 363 -3.61 30.22 -21.50
N CYS A 364 -3.79 30.68 -22.74
CA CYS A 364 -5.09 30.63 -23.43
C CYS A 364 -5.53 29.18 -23.75
N VAL A 365 -4.58 28.33 -24.15
CA VAL A 365 -4.83 26.89 -24.35
C VAL A 365 -5.14 26.19 -23.02
N GLU A 366 -4.46 26.55 -21.93
CA GLU A 366 -4.75 26.03 -20.59
C GLU A 366 -6.18 26.34 -20.14
N ILE A 367 -6.62 27.60 -20.29
CA ILE A 367 -7.99 28.01 -19.93
C ILE A 367 -9.04 27.29 -20.79
N LEU A 368 -8.84 27.22 -22.11
CA LEU A 368 -9.79 26.55 -22.99
C LEU A 368 -9.85 25.03 -22.77
N ALA A 369 -8.72 24.37 -22.49
CA ALA A 369 -8.72 22.95 -22.15
C ALA A 369 -9.54 22.68 -20.87
N LYS A 370 -9.33 23.49 -19.82
CA LYS A 370 -10.10 23.39 -18.57
C LYS A 370 -11.59 23.72 -18.74
N GLY A 371 -11.91 24.76 -19.51
CA GLY A 371 -13.28 25.23 -19.70
C GLY A 371 -14.13 24.38 -20.66
N LEU A 372 -13.53 23.83 -21.73
CA LEU A 372 -14.23 22.96 -22.69
C LEU A 372 -14.31 21.50 -22.23
N LYS A 373 -13.50 21.07 -21.26
CA LYS A 373 -13.44 19.69 -20.77
C LYS A 373 -13.30 18.71 -21.95
N GLY A 374 -14.16 17.70 -22.05
CA GLY A 374 -14.12 16.70 -23.15
C GLY A 374 -14.25 17.29 -24.55
N ASP A 375 -14.93 18.42 -24.74
CA ASP A 375 -15.03 19.09 -26.06
C ASP A 375 -13.67 19.59 -26.58
N PHE A 376 -12.65 19.73 -25.71
CA PHE A 376 -11.28 20.05 -26.13
C PHE A 376 -10.63 18.91 -26.95
N GLN A 377 -11.02 17.64 -26.72
CA GLN A 377 -10.30 16.46 -27.24
C GLN A 377 -10.18 16.45 -28.78
N ARG A 378 -11.10 17.12 -29.51
CA ARG A 378 -11.04 17.32 -30.97
C ARG A 378 -9.94 18.28 -31.42
N TYR A 379 -9.62 19.30 -30.63
CA TYR A 379 -8.67 20.35 -30.97
C TYR A 379 -7.21 20.03 -30.58
N ARG A 380 -6.97 19.06 -29.69
CA ARG A 380 -5.64 18.75 -29.11
C ARG A 380 -4.50 18.67 -30.16
N HIS A 381 -4.79 18.08 -31.32
CA HIS A 381 -3.83 17.84 -32.40
C HIS A 381 -3.30 19.13 -33.06
N LEU A 382 -4.01 20.26 -32.90
CA LEU A 382 -3.58 21.57 -33.40
C LEU A 382 -2.49 22.20 -32.53
N VAL A 383 -2.40 21.83 -31.25
CA VAL A 383 -1.60 22.55 -30.23
C VAL A 383 -0.60 21.68 -29.46
N LEU A 384 -0.82 20.37 -29.31
CA LEU A 384 0.05 19.49 -28.50
C LEU A 384 1.51 19.48 -29.00
N ALA A 385 1.77 19.02 -30.22
CA ALA A 385 3.12 19.05 -30.80
C ALA A 385 3.77 20.46 -30.85
N PRO A 386 3.08 21.56 -31.23
CA PRO A 386 3.60 22.92 -31.12
C PRO A 386 4.04 23.34 -29.70
N ILE A 387 3.28 22.97 -28.67
CA ILE A 387 3.62 23.26 -27.27
C ILE A 387 4.82 22.41 -26.84
N ILE A 388 4.83 21.11 -27.16
CA ILE A 388 5.95 20.19 -26.90
C ILE A 388 7.26 20.72 -27.52
N GLU A 389 7.26 21.10 -28.80
CA GLU A 389 8.44 21.69 -29.46
C GLU A 389 8.88 23.02 -28.83
N ARG A 390 7.98 23.74 -28.15
CA ARG A 390 8.32 24.98 -27.46
C ARG A 390 8.88 24.79 -26.05
N THR A 391 8.75 23.60 -25.46
CA THR A 391 9.37 23.25 -24.16
C THR A 391 10.91 23.28 -24.14
N LYS A 392 11.55 23.59 -25.26
CA LYS A 392 12.98 23.97 -25.37
C LYS A 392 13.34 25.24 -24.59
N GLU A 393 12.36 26.09 -24.29
CA GLU A 393 12.56 27.32 -23.52
C GLU A 393 12.81 27.04 -22.03
N LYS A 394 13.77 27.77 -21.44
CA LYS A 394 14.23 27.55 -20.05
C LYS A 394 13.80 28.63 -19.06
N LYS A 395 13.16 29.71 -19.50
CA LYS A 395 12.67 30.76 -18.59
C LYS A 395 11.52 30.19 -17.75
N ALA A 396 11.66 30.18 -16.43
CA ALA A 396 10.71 29.58 -15.49
C ALA A 396 9.24 29.92 -15.81
N SER A 397 8.87 31.20 -15.92
CA SER A 397 7.49 31.64 -16.19
C SER A 397 6.88 31.12 -17.50
N LEU A 398 7.71 30.74 -18.48
CA LEU A 398 7.26 30.14 -19.73
C LEU A 398 7.30 28.61 -19.68
N ALA A 399 8.30 28.01 -19.03
CA ALA A 399 8.36 26.57 -18.82
C ALA A 399 7.19 26.06 -17.95
N GLU A 400 6.77 26.86 -16.97
CA GLU A 400 5.59 26.67 -16.13
C GLU A 400 4.30 26.77 -16.97
N ALA A 401 4.07 27.88 -17.69
CA ALA A 401 2.91 28.06 -18.57
C ALA A 401 2.76 26.93 -19.62
N LEU A 402 3.88 26.50 -20.24
CA LEU A 402 3.88 25.37 -21.18
C LEU A 402 3.56 24.04 -20.47
N SER A 403 4.03 23.85 -19.23
CA SER A 403 3.73 22.63 -18.45
C SER A 403 2.28 22.58 -18.00
N ASN A 404 1.72 23.70 -17.51
CA ASN A 404 0.32 23.80 -17.11
C ASN A 404 -0.62 23.57 -18.29
N ALA A 405 -0.31 24.13 -19.47
CA ALA A 405 -1.06 23.88 -20.70
C ALA A 405 -1.00 22.40 -21.12
N LEU A 406 0.16 21.75 -21.03
CA LEU A 406 0.30 20.31 -21.31
C LEU A 406 -0.50 19.43 -20.32
N ASP A 407 -0.42 19.75 -19.03
CA ASP A 407 -1.11 19.01 -17.98
C ASP A 407 -2.63 19.20 -18.06
N ALA A 408 -3.09 20.40 -18.45
CA ALA A 408 -4.49 20.68 -18.76
C ALA A 408 -4.98 19.93 -20.02
N ILE A 409 -4.14 19.75 -21.03
CA ILE A 409 -4.45 18.89 -22.19
C ILE A 409 -4.63 17.42 -21.74
N PHE A 410 -3.76 16.92 -20.85
CA PHE A 410 -3.89 15.54 -20.35
C PHE A 410 -5.10 15.35 -19.42
N ALA A 411 -5.49 16.36 -18.64
CA ALA A 411 -6.68 16.30 -17.79
C ALA A 411 -8.00 16.04 -18.57
N VAL A 412 -8.00 16.23 -19.90
CA VAL A 412 -9.16 16.05 -20.80
C VAL A 412 -8.89 15.09 -21.96
N CYS A 413 -7.77 14.36 -21.94
CA CYS A 413 -7.36 13.40 -22.96
C CYS A 413 -6.90 12.08 -22.33
N SER A 414 -6.95 10.98 -23.07
CA SER A 414 -6.38 9.71 -22.61
C SER A 414 -4.87 9.59 -22.89
N LEU A 415 -4.20 8.59 -22.31
CA LEU A 415 -2.81 8.28 -22.64
C LEU A 415 -2.58 8.05 -24.16
N PRO A 416 -3.35 7.22 -24.88
CA PRO A 416 -3.16 7.05 -26.32
C PRO A 416 -3.45 8.31 -27.13
N ASP A 417 -4.29 9.23 -26.64
CA ASP A 417 -4.57 10.50 -27.31
C ASP A 417 -3.36 11.44 -27.41
N ILE A 418 -2.39 11.30 -26.49
CA ILE A 418 -1.18 12.14 -26.41
C ILE A 418 0.12 11.41 -26.76
N LEU A 419 0.09 10.07 -26.86
CA LEU A 419 1.30 9.24 -26.77
C LEU A 419 2.26 9.47 -27.95
N GLU A 420 1.76 9.57 -29.18
CA GLU A 420 2.62 9.70 -30.37
C GLU A 420 3.46 10.99 -30.34
N ASP A 421 2.82 12.15 -30.15
CA ASP A 421 3.48 13.46 -30.02
C ASP A 421 4.48 13.47 -28.86
N THR A 422 4.11 12.85 -27.74
CA THR A 422 4.96 12.73 -26.54
C THR A 422 6.21 11.89 -26.83
N LEU A 423 6.06 10.72 -27.47
CA LEU A 423 7.20 9.89 -27.88
C LEU A 423 8.07 10.58 -28.94
N ASN A 424 7.50 11.45 -29.77
CA ASN A 424 8.25 12.24 -30.75
C ASN A 424 9.06 13.37 -30.09
N GLY A 425 8.50 14.07 -29.09
CA GLY A 425 9.24 15.02 -28.25
C GLY A 425 10.36 14.36 -27.43
N MET A 426 10.14 13.15 -26.91
CA MET A 426 11.17 12.34 -26.24
C MET A 426 12.34 11.95 -27.17
N LYS A 427 12.09 11.76 -28.48
CA LYS A 427 13.13 11.51 -29.50
C LYS A 427 13.82 12.78 -29.99
N HIS A 428 13.34 13.97 -29.63
CA HIS A 428 13.76 15.22 -30.28
C HIS A 428 15.25 15.55 -30.06
N LYS A 429 15.89 16.17 -31.06
CA LYS A 429 17.32 16.50 -31.08
C LYS A 429 17.75 17.48 -29.97
N THR A 430 16.85 18.32 -29.48
CA THR A 430 17.14 19.30 -28.42
C THR A 430 16.96 18.66 -27.03
N PRO A 431 18.02 18.51 -26.20
CA PRO A 431 17.93 17.81 -24.91
C PRO A 431 16.87 18.36 -23.96
N GLN A 432 16.64 19.68 -23.96
CA GLN A 432 15.60 20.30 -23.14
C GLN A 432 14.19 19.79 -23.50
N VAL A 433 13.89 19.58 -24.78
CA VAL A 433 12.59 19.01 -25.21
C VAL A 433 12.46 17.57 -24.73
N LYS A 434 13.53 16.77 -24.82
CA LYS A 434 13.53 15.39 -24.26
C LYS A 434 13.18 15.39 -22.77
N ILE A 435 13.85 16.24 -21.98
CA ILE A 435 13.65 16.36 -20.53
C ILE A 435 12.22 16.77 -20.22
N SER A 436 11.76 17.90 -20.78
CA SER A 436 10.42 18.42 -20.54
C SER A 436 9.31 17.44 -20.95
N THR A 437 9.46 16.78 -22.10
CA THR A 437 8.47 15.82 -22.62
C THR A 437 8.46 14.50 -21.83
N THR A 438 9.63 14.01 -21.41
CA THR A 438 9.71 12.81 -20.55
C THR A 438 9.13 13.10 -19.15
N ASN A 439 9.35 14.31 -18.63
CA ASN A 439 8.73 14.75 -17.37
C ASN A 439 7.23 14.99 -17.49
N TYR A 440 6.73 15.41 -18.66
CA TYR A 440 5.29 15.45 -18.95
C TYR A 440 4.69 14.05 -18.96
N LEU A 441 5.28 13.10 -19.68
CA LEU A 441 4.84 11.70 -19.68
C LEU A 441 4.85 11.10 -18.25
N LYS A 442 5.86 11.42 -17.44
CA LYS A 442 5.91 11.03 -16.01
C LYS A 442 4.69 11.55 -15.24
N ARG A 443 4.29 12.82 -15.43
CA ARG A 443 3.10 13.38 -14.78
C ARG A 443 1.82 12.72 -15.27
N CYS A 444 1.69 12.48 -16.58
CA CYS A 444 0.55 11.76 -17.16
C CYS A 444 0.41 10.33 -16.62
N LEU A 445 1.52 9.61 -16.48
CA LEU A 445 1.56 8.27 -15.88
C LEU A 445 1.30 8.29 -14.37
N ALA A 446 1.69 9.34 -13.66
CA ALA A 446 1.36 9.48 -12.24
C ALA A 446 -0.14 9.78 -12.03
N SER A 447 -0.75 10.61 -12.90
CA SER A 447 -2.15 11.06 -12.75
C SER A 447 -3.19 10.16 -13.42
N THR A 448 -2.82 9.32 -14.40
CA THR A 448 -3.77 8.39 -15.03
C THR A 448 -4.38 7.43 -14.02
N THR A 449 -5.68 7.17 -14.17
CA THR A 449 -6.43 6.16 -13.42
C THR A 449 -6.59 4.85 -14.21
N ILE A 450 -6.36 4.88 -15.52
CA ILE A 450 -6.47 3.74 -16.44
C ILE A 450 -5.09 3.08 -16.56
N TYR A 451 -5.06 1.74 -16.45
CA TYR A 451 -3.84 0.92 -16.61
C TYR A 451 -3.37 0.95 -18.08
N PRO A 452 -2.11 1.35 -18.38
CA PRO A 452 -1.57 1.35 -19.73
C PRO A 452 -1.56 -0.04 -20.39
N THR A 453 -1.96 -0.13 -21.65
CA THR A 453 -1.96 -1.40 -22.38
C THR A 453 -0.54 -1.90 -22.65
N GLY A 454 -0.38 -3.21 -22.83
CA GLY A 454 0.91 -3.82 -23.14
C GLY A 454 1.61 -3.22 -24.38
N ASN A 455 0.86 -2.73 -25.37
CA ASN A 455 1.40 -2.03 -26.53
C ASN A 455 1.92 -0.63 -26.19
N GLU A 456 1.19 0.17 -25.41
CA GLU A 456 1.65 1.49 -24.98
C GLU A 456 2.92 1.40 -24.14
N ILE A 457 2.97 0.40 -23.23
CA ILE A 457 4.17 0.06 -22.45
C ILE A 457 5.36 -0.27 -23.38
N ASN A 458 5.14 -1.06 -24.45
CA ASN A 458 6.19 -1.36 -25.44
C ASN A 458 6.71 -0.08 -26.10
N GLN A 459 5.80 0.78 -26.56
CA GLN A 459 6.14 2.01 -27.26
C GLN A 459 6.93 2.96 -26.34
N ILE A 460 6.48 3.15 -25.10
CA ILE A 460 7.17 3.96 -24.08
C ILE A 460 8.57 3.40 -23.78
N MET A 461 8.70 2.10 -23.47
CA MET A 461 9.99 1.50 -23.11
C MET A 461 10.99 1.51 -24.28
N SER A 462 10.51 1.30 -25.53
CA SER A 462 11.36 1.29 -26.74
C SER A 462 12.09 2.61 -27.01
N VAL A 463 11.58 3.72 -26.46
CA VAL A 463 12.21 5.05 -26.48
C VAL A 463 12.97 5.30 -25.18
N SER A 464 12.36 4.99 -24.03
CA SER A 464 12.85 5.41 -22.72
C SER A 464 14.13 4.70 -22.29
N VAL A 465 14.28 3.42 -22.62
CA VAL A 465 15.53 2.66 -22.38
C VAL A 465 16.71 3.29 -23.15
N LYS A 466 16.48 3.87 -24.33
CA LYS A 466 17.51 4.60 -25.08
C LYS A 466 17.87 5.94 -24.43
N LEU A 467 16.93 6.59 -23.75
CA LEU A 467 17.18 7.83 -23.00
C LEU A 467 17.95 7.61 -21.69
N LEU A 468 17.86 6.43 -21.07
CA LEU A 468 18.81 6.02 -20.02
C LEU A 468 20.27 6.05 -20.51
N GLY A 469 20.48 5.79 -21.81
CA GLY A 469 21.76 5.85 -22.51
C GLY A 469 22.23 7.25 -22.93
N ASP A 470 21.42 8.31 -22.79
CA ASP A 470 21.74 9.65 -23.31
C ASP A 470 23.00 10.25 -22.68
N SER A 471 23.73 11.09 -23.43
CA SER A 471 24.97 11.73 -22.95
C SER A 471 24.71 12.76 -21.85
N GLN A 472 23.54 13.39 -21.83
CA GLN A 472 23.18 14.41 -20.86
C GLN A 472 22.55 13.81 -19.59
N GLU A 473 23.12 14.10 -18.43
CA GLU A 473 22.63 13.57 -17.15
C GLU A 473 21.16 13.89 -16.84
N PRO A 474 20.66 15.12 -17.07
CA PRO A 474 19.25 15.43 -16.84
C PRO A 474 18.28 14.65 -17.76
N VAL A 475 18.72 14.23 -18.96
CA VAL A 475 17.90 13.36 -19.83
C VAL A 475 17.82 11.96 -19.25
N ARG A 476 18.97 11.40 -18.79
CA ARG A 476 19.02 10.10 -18.10
C ARG A 476 18.17 10.12 -16.82
N GLN A 477 18.22 11.21 -16.06
CA GLN A 477 17.41 11.37 -14.84
C GLN A 477 15.91 11.38 -15.17
N ALA A 478 15.45 12.22 -16.11
CA ALA A 478 14.04 12.26 -16.50
C ALA A 478 13.54 10.87 -16.98
N ALA A 479 14.35 10.16 -17.76
CA ALA A 479 14.04 8.79 -18.19
C ALA A 479 14.01 7.78 -17.03
N THR A 480 14.94 7.90 -16.07
CA THR A 480 14.96 7.07 -14.84
C THR A 480 13.70 7.29 -14.01
N GLU A 481 13.31 8.57 -13.83
CA GLU A 481 12.12 8.95 -13.07
C GLU A 481 10.84 8.45 -13.76
N MET A 482 10.71 8.63 -15.08
CA MET A 482 9.55 8.19 -15.83
C MET A 482 9.44 6.64 -15.87
N ILE A 483 10.53 5.91 -16.09
CA ILE A 483 10.51 4.43 -16.07
C ILE A 483 10.16 3.92 -14.67
N GLY A 484 10.69 4.52 -13.59
CA GLY A 484 10.33 4.14 -12.23
C GLY A 484 8.85 4.39 -11.89
N THR A 485 8.27 5.50 -12.38
CA THR A 485 6.83 5.76 -12.30
C THR A 485 6.02 4.73 -13.10
N LEU A 486 6.42 4.40 -14.34
CA LEU A 486 5.74 3.35 -15.13
C LEU A 486 5.82 1.99 -14.42
N MET A 487 6.98 1.63 -13.86
CA MET A 487 7.19 0.39 -13.13
C MET A 487 6.30 0.29 -11.89
N LYS A 488 5.89 1.42 -11.30
CA LYS A 488 4.98 1.47 -10.14
C LYS A 488 3.54 1.14 -10.52
N ILE A 489 3.16 1.39 -11.79
CA ILE A 489 1.86 1.03 -12.36
C ILE A 489 1.84 -0.44 -12.78
N THR A 490 2.84 -0.87 -13.55
CA THR A 490 2.87 -2.20 -14.22
C THR A 490 3.43 -3.32 -13.34
N GLY A 491 4.16 -2.95 -12.29
CA GLY A 491 5.03 -3.85 -11.54
C GLY A 491 6.36 -4.14 -12.25
N GLU A 492 7.35 -4.57 -11.48
CA GLU A 492 8.70 -4.88 -11.96
C GLU A 492 8.71 -6.01 -13.01
N ARG A 493 7.86 -7.02 -12.83
CA ARG A 493 7.74 -8.21 -13.69
C ARG A 493 7.54 -7.84 -15.17
N GLU A 494 6.69 -6.84 -15.44
CA GLU A 494 6.38 -6.42 -16.81
C GLU A 494 7.53 -5.63 -17.47
N LEU A 495 8.33 -4.87 -16.69
CA LEU A 495 9.41 -4.05 -17.25
C LEU A 495 10.80 -4.72 -17.22
N ASN A 496 11.02 -5.75 -16.40
CA ASN A 496 12.33 -6.39 -16.24
C ASN A 496 12.96 -6.81 -17.58
N GLY A 497 12.18 -7.38 -18.51
CA GLY A 497 12.67 -7.79 -19.83
C GLY A 497 13.22 -6.63 -20.69
N PHE A 498 12.69 -5.41 -20.52
CA PHE A 498 13.22 -4.21 -21.19
C PHE A 498 14.47 -3.64 -20.48
N LEU A 499 14.76 -4.09 -19.27
CA LEU A 499 15.86 -3.64 -18.43
C LEU A 499 17.00 -4.66 -18.34
N GLU A 500 16.94 -5.79 -19.06
CA GLU A 500 18.01 -6.80 -19.07
C GLU A 500 19.32 -6.22 -19.62
N GLU A 501 19.27 -5.56 -20.79
CA GLU A 501 20.44 -4.93 -21.46
C GLU A 501 20.93 -3.62 -20.79
N VAL A 502 20.20 -3.10 -19.79
CA VAL A 502 20.60 -1.91 -19.03
C VAL A 502 21.71 -2.27 -18.03
N ASP A 503 22.54 -1.32 -17.61
CA ASP A 503 23.52 -1.55 -16.54
C ASP A 503 22.89 -1.51 -15.14
N ASP A 504 23.50 -2.21 -14.19
CA ASP A 504 22.96 -2.33 -12.83
C ASP A 504 22.91 -0.99 -12.07
N ASN A 505 23.78 -0.02 -12.37
CA ASN A 505 23.73 1.29 -11.71
C ASN A 505 22.45 2.06 -12.10
N ARG A 506 22.07 2.00 -13.38
CA ARG A 506 20.80 2.56 -13.86
C ARG A 506 19.59 1.75 -13.37
N LYS A 507 19.65 0.40 -13.36
CA LYS A 507 18.58 -0.45 -12.77
C LYS A 507 18.31 -0.12 -11.30
N LEU A 508 19.36 0.06 -10.49
CA LEU A 508 19.23 0.44 -9.08
C LEU A 508 18.57 1.82 -8.91
N LYS A 509 18.88 2.79 -9.78
CA LYS A 509 18.23 4.11 -9.76
C LYS A 509 16.75 4.04 -10.16
N VAL A 510 16.41 3.23 -11.16
CA VAL A 510 15.00 2.96 -11.55
C VAL A 510 14.23 2.29 -10.42
N LYS A 511 14.82 1.30 -9.74
CA LYS A 511 14.22 0.65 -8.55
C LYS A 511 13.99 1.63 -7.40
N LYS A 512 14.94 2.52 -7.10
CA LYS A 512 14.75 3.55 -6.08
C LYS A 512 13.56 4.47 -6.38
N VAL A 513 13.44 4.94 -7.63
CA VAL A 513 12.28 5.73 -8.05
C VAL A 513 10.98 4.93 -7.90
N PHE A 514 10.97 3.65 -8.29
CA PHE A 514 9.81 2.78 -8.15
C PHE A 514 9.36 2.61 -6.68
N GLU A 515 10.30 2.52 -5.73
CA GLU A 515 9.98 2.51 -4.30
C GLU A 515 9.33 3.85 -3.88
N GLU A 516 9.92 4.98 -4.28
CA GLU A 516 9.50 6.35 -3.89
C GLU A 516 8.26 6.90 -4.63
N ALA A 517 7.90 6.35 -5.80
CA ALA A 517 6.83 6.88 -6.65
C ALA A 517 5.41 6.63 -6.10
N LYS A 518 4.51 7.61 -6.29
CA LYS A 518 3.05 7.49 -6.13
C LYS A 518 2.36 7.59 -7.50
N VAL A 519 1.27 6.85 -7.72
CA VAL A 519 0.50 6.79 -8.97
C VAL A 519 -0.99 6.56 -8.70
N ASN A 520 -1.88 7.08 -9.56
CA ASN A 520 -3.33 7.07 -9.34
C ASN A 520 -4.06 5.84 -9.94
N VAL A 521 -3.35 4.92 -10.60
CA VAL A 521 -3.95 3.72 -11.20
C VAL A 521 -4.35 2.72 -10.12
N LYS A 522 -5.63 2.28 -10.12
CA LYS A 522 -6.08 1.10 -9.35
C LYS A 522 -5.29 -0.12 -9.84
N THR A 523 -4.31 -0.59 -9.07
CA THR A 523 -3.38 -1.65 -9.51
C THR A 523 -4.09 -3.00 -9.65
N ASN A 524 -3.91 -3.64 -10.81
CA ASN A 524 -4.49 -4.95 -11.09
C ASN A 524 -3.59 -6.03 -10.42
N PRO A 525 -4.08 -6.82 -9.44
CA PRO A 525 -3.21 -7.55 -8.49
C PRO A 525 -2.44 -8.75 -9.08
N SER A 526 -2.55 -9.01 -10.38
CA SER A 526 -1.91 -10.11 -11.09
C SER A 526 -0.37 -10.08 -11.11
N SER A 527 0.27 -8.92 -10.92
CA SER A 527 1.73 -8.77 -11.10
C SER A 527 2.55 -8.72 -9.79
N VAL A 528 1.92 -8.47 -8.63
CA VAL A 528 2.64 -8.16 -7.38
C VAL A 528 2.81 -9.40 -6.50
N ASN A 529 3.80 -10.25 -6.81
CA ASN A 529 4.02 -11.49 -6.04
C ASN A 529 5.50 -11.91 -5.90
N ALA A 530 6.35 -10.97 -5.50
CA ALA A 530 7.74 -11.22 -5.10
C ALA A 530 7.81 -11.76 -3.65
N PRO A 531 8.48 -12.90 -3.38
CA PRO A 531 8.49 -13.49 -2.05
C PRO A 531 9.45 -12.75 -1.10
N GLN A 532 8.90 -12.05 -0.10
CA GLN A 532 9.67 -11.46 1.00
C GLN A 532 10.23 -12.56 1.92
N THR A 533 11.43 -13.06 1.63
CA THR A 533 12.16 -13.93 2.56
C THR A 533 12.69 -13.12 3.73
N LYS A 534 12.05 -13.28 4.91
CA LYS A 534 12.55 -12.73 6.17
C LYS A 534 13.95 -13.28 6.44
N ARG A 535 14.99 -12.45 6.28
CA ARG A 535 16.36 -12.81 6.69
C ARG A 535 16.44 -12.86 8.22
N PRO A 536 16.86 -13.98 8.84
CA PRO A 536 17.33 -13.94 10.21
C PRO A 536 18.65 -13.14 10.27
N ASN A 537 18.82 -12.35 11.33
CA ASN A 537 19.99 -11.49 11.51
C ASN A 537 21.17 -12.28 12.10
N ILE A 538 22.25 -12.45 11.32
CA ILE A 538 23.53 -12.97 11.81
C ILE A 538 24.63 -12.04 11.28
N ALA A 539 25.35 -11.38 12.19
CA ALA A 539 26.44 -10.48 11.87
C ALA A 539 27.78 -11.24 11.75
N ALA A 540 28.59 -10.81 10.78
CA ALA A 540 29.80 -11.46 10.29
C ALA A 540 30.92 -11.76 11.31
N SER A 541 31.78 -12.71 10.95
CA SER A 541 33.19 -12.77 11.36
C SER A 541 34.10 -12.67 10.12
N GLU A 542 35.28 -12.07 10.28
CA GLU A 542 36.18 -11.62 9.21
C GLU A 542 37.49 -12.45 9.18
N PRO A 543 38.05 -12.78 7.99
CA PRO A 543 39.39 -13.35 7.86
C PRO A 543 40.46 -12.24 7.59
N PRO A 544 41.54 -12.16 8.39
CA PRO A 544 42.59 -11.15 8.20
C PRO A 544 43.60 -11.50 7.07
N ARG A 545 44.28 -10.47 6.56
CA ARG A 545 45.32 -10.55 5.49
C ARG A 545 46.73 -10.80 6.05
N LEU A 546 47.65 -11.22 5.18
CA LEU A 546 49.06 -10.76 5.20
C LEU A 546 49.75 -10.90 3.82
N ASN A 547 50.97 -10.39 3.67
CA ASN A 547 51.59 -10.01 2.38
C ASN A 547 52.88 -10.79 2.00
N LYS A 548 53.20 -10.73 0.69
CA LYS A 548 54.52 -10.68 -0.02
C LYS A 548 55.83 -10.72 0.82
N PRO A 549 56.97 -11.23 0.28
CA PRO A 549 57.49 -10.95 -1.08
C PRO A 549 58.08 -12.20 -1.81
N LYS A 550 58.87 -12.18 -2.92
CA LYS A 550 59.65 -11.15 -3.64
C LYS A 550 59.96 -11.52 -5.12
N SER A 551 60.38 -10.53 -5.92
CA SER A 551 61.25 -10.57 -7.12
C SER A 551 60.93 -11.37 -8.43
N SER A 552 60.85 -10.58 -9.52
CA SER A 552 61.43 -10.74 -10.89
C SER A 552 60.91 -11.73 -11.95
N MET A 553 60.66 -11.12 -13.13
CA MET A 553 60.60 -11.60 -14.53
C MET A 553 61.84 -12.40 -15.02
N PRO A 554 61.90 -12.99 -16.25
CA PRO A 554 61.09 -12.69 -17.46
C PRO A 554 60.57 -13.88 -18.32
N SER A 555 59.74 -13.53 -19.34
CA SER A 555 59.58 -14.13 -20.71
C SER A 555 59.60 -15.66 -20.92
N THR A 556 58.75 -16.27 -21.75
CA THR A 556 58.59 -16.01 -23.20
C THR A 556 57.22 -16.45 -23.76
N SER A 557 57.04 -16.41 -25.08
CA SER A 557 55.81 -16.70 -25.84
C SER A 557 55.87 -18.02 -26.65
N SER A 558 54.74 -18.35 -27.31
CA SER A 558 54.58 -19.12 -28.57
C SER A 558 54.05 -20.58 -28.57
N THR A 559 52.85 -20.74 -29.15
CA THR A 559 52.57 -21.48 -30.41
C THR A 559 52.70 -23.03 -30.52
N SER A 560 51.57 -23.71 -30.25
CA SER A 560 50.93 -24.73 -31.14
C SER A 560 51.36 -26.22 -31.25
N LYS A 561 50.37 -27.04 -31.67
CA LYS A 561 50.39 -28.38 -32.33
C LYS A 561 50.50 -29.70 -31.51
N ARG A 562 49.31 -30.28 -31.22
CA ARG A 562 48.77 -31.55 -31.79
C ARG A 562 49.67 -32.81 -31.86
N THR A 563 49.39 -33.82 -31.00
CA THR A 563 49.57 -35.28 -31.28
C THR A 563 48.78 -36.17 -30.29
N ALA A 564 48.59 -37.45 -30.65
CA ALA A 564 48.14 -38.63 -29.89
C ALA A 564 48.53 -39.89 -30.73
N PRO A 565 48.29 -41.17 -30.33
CA PRO A 565 47.99 -41.81 -29.03
C PRO A 565 49.10 -42.82 -28.64
N PRO A 566 48.83 -43.89 -27.85
CA PRO A 566 48.99 -45.25 -28.44
C PRO A 566 48.04 -46.38 -27.93
N SER A 567 47.70 -47.30 -28.86
CA SER A 567 47.71 -48.79 -28.81
C SER A 567 46.95 -49.62 -27.72
N THR A 568 46.68 -50.94 -27.83
CA THR A 568 47.14 -52.02 -28.75
C THR A 568 46.16 -53.22 -28.82
N SER A 569 46.13 -53.98 -29.95
CA SER A 569 45.74 -55.43 -30.09
C SER A 569 44.30 -55.90 -29.69
N THR A 570 43.64 -56.94 -30.24
CA THR A 570 43.78 -57.93 -31.37
C THR A 570 42.46 -58.75 -31.47
N ASN A 571 42.08 -59.56 -32.49
CA ASN A 571 42.29 -59.64 -33.95
C ASN A 571 41.50 -60.87 -34.51
N LEU A 572 41.18 -60.94 -35.82
CA LEU A 572 40.65 -62.10 -36.61
C LEU A 572 39.20 -62.60 -36.30
N LYS A 573 38.44 -63.26 -37.21
CA LYS A 573 38.26 -63.18 -38.69
C LYS A 573 36.94 -63.88 -39.12
N ALA A 574 36.25 -63.30 -40.11
CA ALA A 574 35.42 -63.89 -41.20
C ALA A 574 34.59 -65.21 -41.05
N ASN A 575 33.31 -65.17 -41.48
CA ASN A 575 32.76 -65.81 -42.70
C ASN A 575 31.37 -66.53 -42.58
N ASN A 576 30.46 -66.16 -43.50
CA ASN A 576 29.37 -66.91 -44.18
C ASN A 576 28.25 -67.76 -43.50
N ASN A 577 27.05 -67.54 -44.07
CA ASN A 577 26.05 -68.50 -44.59
C ASN A 577 24.79 -68.96 -43.80
N ASN A 578 23.66 -68.82 -44.54
CA ASN A 578 22.47 -69.68 -44.63
C ASN A 578 21.44 -69.69 -43.47
N LEU A 579 20.19 -69.24 -43.73
CA LEU A 579 19.00 -69.94 -44.29
C LEU A 579 18.29 -70.83 -43.25
N GLY A 580 16.97 -70.87 -43.13
CA GLY A 580 15.86 -70.26 -43.91
C GLY A 580 14.51 -70.75 -43.34
N LEU A 581 13.36 -70.81 -44.01
CA LEU A 581 12.77 -70.04 -45.14
C LEU A 581 11.28 -70.47 -45.31
N SER A 582 10.36 -69.53 -45.52
CA SER A 582 9.05 -69.73 -46.17
C SER A 582 8.54 -68.35 -46.66
N SER A 583 8.31 -68.11 -47.96
CA SER A 583 7.17 -68.54 -48.82
C SER A 583 5.86 -67.80 -48.43
N SER A 584 5.13 -67.05 -49.27
CA SER A 584 5.30 -66.52 -50.65
C SER A 584 4.21 -65.43 -50.88
N THR A 585 3.97 -64.67 -51.97
CA THR A 585 4.43 -64.67 -53.39
C THR A 585 4.50 -63.21 -53.94
N ILE A 586 4.08 -62.94 -55.20
CA ILE A 586 4.12 -61.68 -55.98
C ILE A 586 3.04 -61.77 -57.12
N PRO A 587 2.81 -60.82 -58.08
CA PRO A 587 3.22 -59.39 -58.23
C PRO A 587 2.13 -58.42 -58.81
N SER A 588 2.54 -57.18 -59.17
CA SER A 588 2.11 -56.36 -60.36
C SER A 588 0.82 -55.50 -60.32
N LYS A 589 0.65 -54.42 -61.13
CA LYS A 589 1.58 -53.40 -61.74
C LYS A 589 0.76 -52.31 -62.52
N ARG A 590 1.32 -51.08 -62.67
CA ARG A 590 0.84 -49.96 -63.53
C ARG A 590 -0.51 -49.31 -63.08
N GLY A 591 -0.91 -48.10 -63.51
CA GLY A 591 -0.28 -47.11 -64.40
C GLY A 591 -1.04 -45.76 -64.39
N ALA A 592 -0.51 -44.71 -65.00
CA ALA A 592 -1.06 -43.34 -64.94
C ALA A 592 -1.91 -42.93 -66.17
N THR A 593 -2.82 -41.96 -66.02
CA THR A 593 -3.07 -40.80 -66.92
C THR A 593 -4.30 -39.97 -66.51
N SER A 594 -4.35 -38.71 -66.98
CA SER A 594 -5.54 -37.82 -67.10
C SER A 594 -5.66 -37.41 -68.59
N PRO A 595 -6.78 -36.88 -69.16
CA PRO A 595 -7.37 -35.57 -68.78
C PRO A 595 -8.87 -35.26 -69.11
N ALA A 596 -9.38 -34.11 -68.61
CA ALA A 596 -10.55 -33.34 -69.09
C ALA A 596 -11.97 -33.98 -68.96
N LYS A 597 -13.12 -33.26 -69.05
CA LYS A 597 -13.42 -31.87 -69.46
C LYS A 597 -14.64 -31.27 -68.67
N ARG A 598 -14.81 -29.94 -68.77
CA ARG A 598 -15.89 -29.02 -68.25
C ARG A 598 -17.22 -29.09 -69.07
N PRO A 599 -18.32 -28.31 -68.80
CA PRO A 599 -18.51 -27.08 -67.98
C PRO A 599 -19.79 -27.07 -67.08
N ASP A 600 -20.37 -26.00 -66.49
CA ASP A 600 -20.27 -24.51 -66.49
C ASP A 600 -20.26 -23.96 -65.03
N GLU A 601 -19.49 -22.94 -64.63
CA GLU A 601 -19.72 -21.46 -64.64
C GLU A 601 -20.92 -20.90 -63.84
N MET A 602 -20.89 -19.71 -63.21
CA MET A 602 -19.81 -18.90 -62.55
C MET A 602 -20.46 -17.68 -61.82
N LEU A 603 -19.85 -17.14 -60.73
CA LEU A 603 -19.64 -15.70 -60.39
C LEU A 603 -19.50 -15.42 -58.87
N LYS A 604 -19.26 -14.15 -58.48
CA LYS A 604 -18.67 -13.72 -57.19
C LYS A 604 -19.41 -12.55 -56.52
N ALA A 605 -19.02 -12.31 -55.26
CA ALA A 605 -18.83 -11.01 -54.60
C ALA A 605 -20.01 -10.29 -53.87
N SER A 606 -19.94 -10.34 -52.53
CA SER A 606 -19.64 -9.20 -51.63
C SER A 606 -20.52 -7.93 -51.56
N THR A 607 -20.54 -7.34 -50.35
CA THR A 607 -20.60 -5.88 -50.04
C THR A 607 -21.95 -5.28 -49.57
N ILE A 608 -22.00 -4.97 -48.26
CA ILE A 608 -22.71 -3.86 -47.55
C ILE A 608 -24.24 -3.71 -47.73
N GLY A 609 -24.98 -3.63 -46.61
CA GLY A 609 -26.36 -3.13 -46.57
C GLY A 609 -26.85 -2.80 -45.14
N ARG A 610 -27.35 -1.58 -44.92
CA ARG A 610 -27.94 -1.12 -43.64
C ARG A 610 -29.28 -1.81 -43.35
N GLY A 611 -29.59 -2.04 -42.08
CA GLY A 611 -30.97 -2.32 -41.62
C GLY A 611 -31.81 -1.03 -41.43
N LEU A 612 -33.12 -1.18 -41.21
CA LEU A 612 -34.03 -0.09 -40.84
C LEU A 612 -35.30 -0.61 -40.11
N THR A 613 -35.90 0.24 -39.28
CA THR A 613 -37.17 0.01 -38.58
C THR A 613 -38.34 0.65 -39.36
N GLY A 614 -39.58 0.13 -39.26
CA GLY A 614 -40.64 0.54 -40.20
C GLY A 614 -42.10 0.16 -39.89
N ARG A 615 -42.58 0.47 -38.68
CA ARG A 615 -44.01 0.73 -38.29
C ARG A 615 -45.20 0.08 -39.04
N SER A 616 -46.08 -0.51 -38.22
CA SER A 616 -47.55 -0.33 -38.21
C SER A 616 -48.45 -1.05 -39.25
N LEU A 617 -49.40 -1.83 -38.73
CA LEU A 617 -50.64 -2.23 -39.42
C LEU A 617 -51.85 -1.82 -38.58
N THR A 618 -52.95 -1.40 -39.23
CA THR A 618 -54.15 -0.84 -38.59
C THR A 618 -55.43 -1.58 -38.96
N ASN A 619 -56.17 -2.01 -37.94
CA ASN A 619 -57.62 -2.28 -37.87
C ASN A 619 -58.41 -2.90 -39.05
N SER A 620 -59.03 -4.04 -38.72
CA SER A 620 -60.48 -4.31 -38.86
C SER A 620 -61.13 -4.52 -40.24
N SER A 621 -61.68 -5.71 -40.45
CA SER A 621 -63.14 -5.95 -40.34
C SER A 621 -63.51 -7.45 -40.43
N ILE A 622 -64.78 -7.76 -40.12
CA ILE A 622 -65.39 -9.08 -39.84
C ILE A 622 -66.73 -9.08 -40.62
N PRO A 623 -67.21 -10.16 -41.31
CA PRO A 623 -68.07 -11.14 -40.61
C PRO A 623 -68.24 -12.57 -41.17
N SER A 624 -68.91 -13.38 -40.34
CA SER A 624 -69.76 -14.55 -40.65
C SER A 624 -69.10 -15.92 -40.90
N SER A 625 -69.65 -17.06 -40.43
CA SER A 625 -70.41 -17.37 -39.19
C SER A 625 -70.79 -18.87 -39.17
N ASN A 626 -70.33 -19.66 -38.19
CA ASN A 626 -71.16 -20.70 -37.57
C ASN A 626 -70.56 -21.33 -36.29
N THR A 627 -71.41 -22.07 -35.58
CA THR A 627 -71.19 -22.93 -34.39
C THR A 627 -70.77 -22.27 -33.06
N LYS A 628 -71.51 -22.68 -32.01
CA LYS A 628 -71.30 -22.49 -30.57
C LYS A 628 -72.32 -23.41 -29.85
N PRO A 629 -72.17 -23.77 -28.57
CA PRO A 629 -70.96 -23.71 -27.74
C PRO A 629 -70.54 -25.10 -27.23
N GLU A 630 -69.29 -25.25 -26.79
CA GLU A 630 -68.96 -26.25 -25.77
C GLU A 630 -67.86 -25.69 -24.85
N SER A 631 -68.03 -25.87 -23.54
CA SER A 631 -67.23 -25.18 -22.53
C SER A 631 -66.45 -26.16 -21.66
N VAL A 632 -65.17 -26.33 -21.96
CA VAL A 632 -64.20 -26.96 -21.07
C VAL A 632 -63.13 -25.93 -20.72
N THR A 633 -63.47 -25.03 -19.80
CA THR A 633 -62.45 -24.25 -19.08
C THR A 633 -61.75 -25.20 -18.12
N ASN A 634 -60.51 -25.57 -18.41
CA ASN A 634 -59.65 -26.32 -17.50
C ASN A 634 -59.64 -25.63 -16.13
N GLN A 635 -60.18 -26.31 -15.11
CA GLN A 635 -60.26 -25.73 -13.77
C GLN A 635 -58.85 -25.46 -13.18
N LYS A 636 -57.90 -26.33 -13.54
CA LYS A 636 -56.45 -26.20 -13.24
C LYS A 636 -55.85 -24.89 -13.76
N ASP A 637 -56.13 -24.51 -14.99
CA ASP A 637 -55.58 -23.29 -15.61
C ASP A 637 -56.10 -22.01 -14.89
N LYS A 638 -57.33 -22.07 -14.33
CA LYS A 638 -57.87 -21.02 -13.48
C LYS A 638 -57.22 -21.00 -12.09
N GLU A 639 -57.00 -22.16 -11.49
CA GLU A 639 -56.32 -22.30 -10.19
C GLU A 639 -54.86 -21.84 -10.26
N GLU A 640 -54.14 -22.16 -11.34
CA GLU A 640 -52.80 -21.64 -11.65
C GLU A 640 -52.80 -20.13 -11.88
N LEU A 641 -53.76 -19.59 -12.64
CA LEU A 641 -53.91 -18.14 -12.83
C LEU A 641 -54.21 -17.39 -11.52
N GLU A 642 -54.94 -18.01 -10.59
CA GLU A 642 -55.12 -17.47 -9.24
C GLU A 642 -53.87 -17.62 -8.37
N ALA A 643 -53.09 -18.70 -8.49
CA ALA A 643 -51.80 -18.84 -7.82
C ALA A 643 -50.81 -17.75 -8.27
N PHE A 644 -50.65 -17.52 -9.59
CA PHE A 644 -49.82 -16.43 -10.11
C PHE A 644 -50.31 -15.04 -9.66
N ARG A 645 -51.62 -14.85 -9.40
CA ARG A 645 -52.14 -13.61 -8.82
C ARG A 645 -51.77 -13.45 -7.34
N ARG A 646 -51.84 -14.53 -6.55
CA ARG A 646 -51.38 -14.55 -5.15
C ARG A 646 -49.88 -14.29 -5.07
N ASP A 647 -49.07 -14.98 -5.88
CA ASP A 647 -47.61 -14.77 -5.90
C ASP A 647 -47.23 -13.36 -6.35
N LYS A 648 -47.95 -12.77 -7.32
CA LYS A 648 -47.77 -11.36 -7.68
C LYS A 648 -48.13 -10.40 -6.54
N GLN A 649 -49.15 -10.71 -5.74
CA GLN A 649 -49.50 -9.91 -4.56
C GLN A 649 -48.44 -10.07 -3.46
N ASN A 650 -48.02 -11.29 -3.14
CA ASN A 650 -46.94 -11.59 -2.20
C ASN A 650 -45.63 -10.87 -2.58
N TRP A 651 -45.29 -10.88 -3.89
CA TRP A 651 -44.11 -10.18 -4.40
C TRP A 651 -44.23 -8.65 -4.27
N LEU A 652 -45.39 -8.07 -4.60
CA LEU A 652 -45.67 -6.64 -4.43
C LEU A 652 -45.64 -6.20 -2.96
N GLU A 653 -46.11 -7.04 -2.04
CA GLU A 653 -46.08 -6.80 -0.60
C GLU A 653 -44.65 -6.87 -0.04
N LYS A 654 -43.90 -7.92 -0.40
CA LYS A 654 -42.48 -8.04 -0.07
C LYS A 654 -41.63 -6.90 -0.66
N ASN A 655 -41.97 -6.41 -1.86
CA ASN A 655 -41.30 -5.24 -2.44
C ASN A 655 -41.57 -3.97 -1.62
N LYS A 656 -42.81 -3.76 -1.13
CA LYS A 656 -43.14 -2.64 -0.23
C LYS A 656 -42.45 -2.77 1.14
N GLU A 657 -42.33 -3.98 1.67
CA GLU A 657 -41.58 -4.24 2.90
C GLU A 657 -40.09 -3.90 2.74
N LEU A 658 -39.48 -4.29 1.60
CA LEU A 658 -38.12 -3.92 1.26
C LEU A 658 -37.95 -2.40 1.09
N THR A 659 -38.90 -1.71 0.44
CA THR A 659 -38.87 -0.23 0.34
C THR A 659 -38.87 0.41 1.74
N ARG A 660 -39.80 0.02 2.62
CA ARG A 660 -39.84 0.52 4.02
C ARG A 660 -38.58 0.20 4.82
N ARG A 661 -37.95 -0.95 4.56
CA ARG A 661 -36.69 -1.31 5.20
C ARG A 661 -35.54 -0.44 4.72
N ASN A 662 -35.51 -0.06 3.44
CA ASN A 662 -34.54 0.90 2.91
C ASN A 662 -34.78 2.30 3.48
N GLU A 663 -36.03 2.80 3.47
CA GLU A 663 -36.41 4.09 4.10
C GLU A 663 -35.94 4.18 5.57
N MET A 664 -36.08 3.08 6.33
CA MET A 664 -35.60 2.98 7.72
C MET A 664 -34.07 2.98 7.82
N LEU A 665 -33.38 2.26 6.94
CA LEU A 665 -31.92 2.23 6.90
C LEU A 665 -31.30 3.57 6.47
N GLU A 666 -31.96 4.29 5.54
CA GLU A 666 -31.58 5.66 5.16
C GLU A 666 -31.71 6.62 6.34
N HIS A 667 -32.80 6.51 7.12
CA HIS A 667 -32.98 7.31 8.33
C HIS A 667 -31.93 7.00 9.41
N ASP A 668 -31.64 5.72 9.68
CA ASP A 668 -30.60 5.31 10.63
C ASP A 668 -29.20 5.77 10.17
N ASN A 669 -28.89 5.68 8.87
CA ASN A 669 -27.63 6.14 8.30
C ASN A 669 -27.49 7.68 8.39
N LEU A 670 -28.57 8.44 8.17
CA LEU A 670 -28.60 9.88 8.39
C LEU A 670 -28.37 10.24 9.87
N ASN A 671 -28.98 9.50 10.80
CA ASN A 671 -28.77 9.70 12.24
C ASN A 671 -27.31 9.42 12.65
N LEU A 672 -26.71 8.34 12.15
CA LEU A 672 -25.30 8.02 12.38
C LEU A 672 -24.35 9.05 11.73
N LYS A 673 -24.68 9.58 10.54
CA LYS A 673 -23.93 10.68 9.90
C LYS A 673 -23.93 11.93 10.78
N ASN A 674 -25.08 12.28 11.36
CA ASN A 674 -25.24 13.42 12.26
C ASN A 674 -24.47 13.22 13.58
N GLU A 675 -24.52 12.02 14.18
CA GLU A 675 -23.73 11.68 15.37
C GLU A 675 -22.22 11.77 15.09
N ASN A 676 -21.75 11.20 13.98
CA ASN A 676 -20.35 11.24 13.59
C ASN A 676 -19.86 12.69 13.36
N SER A 677 -20.66 13.54 12.70
CA SER A 677 -20.38 14.98 12.56
C SER A 677 -20.26 15.68 13.93
N SER A 678 -21.13 15.36 14.89
CA SER A 678 -21.07 15.88 16.26
C SER A 678 -19.79 15.44 17.01
N LEU A 679 -19.40 14.17 16.84
CA LEU A 679 -18.17 13.62 17.43
C LEU A 679 -16.91 14.25 16.83
N LEU A 680 -16.88 14.50 15.52
CA LEU A 680 -15.78 15.21 14.85
C LEU A 680 -15.65 16.65 15.35
N ALA A 681 -16.75 17.39 15.46
CA ALA A 681 -16.74 18.75 16.02
C ALA A 681 -16.27 18.77 17.49
N ARG A 682 -16.63 17.76 18.28
CA ARG A 682 -16.15 17.60 19.66
C ARG A 682 -14.65 17.29 19.72
N LEU A 683 -14.15 16.44 18.82
CA LEU A 683 -12.72 16.13 18.70
C LEU A 683 -11.91 17.38 18.33
N GLU A 684 -12.38 18.17 17.36
CA GLU A 684 -11.73 19.41 16.93
C GLU A 684 -11.59 20.41 18.09
N ASN A 685 -12.63 20.56 18.91
CA ASN A 685 -12.59 21.41 20.10
C ASN A 685 -11.57 20.91 21.15
N VAL A 686 -11.52 19.61 21.43
CA VAL A 686 -10.51 19.04 22.35
C VAL A 686 -9.08 19.23 21.82
N VAL A 687 -8.88 19.13 20.50
CA VAL A 687 -7.58 19.41 19.87
C VAL A 687 -7.20 20.90 19.99
N LYS A 688 -8.15 21.83 19.79
CA LYS A 688 -7.95 23.28 20.02
C LYS A 688 -7.60 23.59 21.47
N GLU A 689 -8.32 23.01 22.43
CA GLU A 689 -8.02 23.15 23.86
C GLU A 689 -6.61 22.63 24.20
N ASN A 690 -6.24 21.44 23.73
CA ASN A 690 -4.93 20.85 23.95
C ASN A 690 -3.77 21.65 23.31
N SER A 691 -4.03 22.28 22.16
CA SER A 691 -3.06 23.21 21.53
C SER A 691 -2.86 24.47 22.39
N ASN A 692 -3.95 25.03 22.92
CA ASN A 692 -3.93 26.20 23.79
C ASN A 692 -3.24 25.92 25.14
N THR A 693 -3.50 24.77 25.77
CA THR A 693 -2.80 24.38 27.02
C THR A 693 -1.31 24.15 26.78
N LEU A 694 -0.92 23.51 25.67
CA LEU A 694 0.48 23.35 25.29
C LEU A 694 1.20 24.70 25.03
N LEU A 695 0.50 25.68 24.46
CA LEU A 695 1.04 27.03 24.28
C LEU A 695 1.24 27.75 25.63
N MET A 696 0.26 27.66 26.54
CA MET A 696 0.40 28.18 27.91
C MET A 696 1.54 27.49 28.68
N LEU A 697 1.72 26.18 28.51
CA LEU A 697 2.80 25.42 29.14
C LEU A 697 4.17 25.93 28.66
N LYS A 698 4.38 26.07 27.35
CA LYS A 698 5.60 26.68 26.77
C LYS A 698 5.84 28.12 27.25
N GLN A 699 4.78 28.90 27.46
CA GLN A 699 4.89 30.25 28.03
C GLN A 699 5.33 30.20 29.51
N LYS A 700 4.86 29.22 30.29
CA LYS A 700 5.26 29.00 31.68
C LYS A 700 6.70 28.49 31.78
N ASP A 701 7.13 27.55 30.94
CA ASP A 701 8.54 27.13 30.86
C ASP A 701 9.45 28.32 30.53
N SER A 702 9.03 29.17 29.60
CA SER A 702 9.75 30.40 29.23
C SER A 702 9.83 31.40 30.39
N GLN A 703 8.82 31.45 31.26
CA GLN A 703 8.81 32.26 32.48
C GLN A 703 9.75 31.66 33.55
N ILE A 704 9.69 30.35 33.77
CA ILE A 704 10.53 29.60 34.71
C ILE A 704 12.01 29.76 34.33
N ASN A 705 12.37 29.57 33.06
CA ASN A 705 13.75 29.70 32.58
C ASN A 705 14.33 31.10 32.82
N ARG A 706 13.53 32.17 32.66
CA ARG A 706 13.96 33.54 33.00
C ARG A 706 14.22 33.68 34.49
N SER A 707 13.26 33.32 35.34
CA SER A 707 13.41 33.40 36.79
C SER A 707 14.54 32.51 37.33
N SER A 708 14.83 31.37 36.70
CA SER A 708 16.00 30.53 37.02
C SER A 708 17.32 31.20 36.65
N SER A 709 17.38 31.90 35.52
CA SER A 709 18.55 32.68 35.12
C SER A 709 18.78 33.88 36.05
N ASP A 710 17.71 34.61 36.41
CA ASP A 710 17.78 35.71 37.37
C ASP A 710 18.24 35.23 38.77
N LEU A 711 17.77 34.05 39.20
CA LEU A 711 18.18 33.41 40.45
C LEU A 711 19.66 32.99 40.44
N GLU A 712 20.19 32.44 39.33
CA GLU A 712 21.63 32.12 39.27
C GLU A 712 22.50 33.39 39.15
N ASN A 713 22.04 34.42 38.43
CA ASN A 713 22.68 35.75 38.42
C ASN A 713 22.73 36.36 39.83
N ALA A 714 21.66 36.22 40.62
CA ALA A 714 21.64 36.64 42.02
C ALA A 714 22.63 35.84 42.88
N LYS A 715 22.70 34.50 42.73
CA LYS A 715 23.71 33.67 43.43
C LYS A 715 25.14 34.04 43.06
N LEU A 716 25.41 34.30 41.78
CA LEU A 716 26.73 34.75 41.31
C LEU A 716 27.13 36.05 41.99
N LYS A 717 26.21 37.03 42.05
CA LYS A 717 26.45 38.32 42.72
C LYS A 717 26.62 38.18 44.25
N ILE A 718 25.91 37.25 44.89
CA ILE A 718 26.12 36.93 46.31
C ILE A 718 27.54 36.37 46.51
N ARG A 719 27.96 35.41 45.68
CA ARG A 719 29.31 34.81 45.73
C ARG A 719 30.44 35.84 45.57
N ASP A 720 30.27 36.79 44.64
CA ASP A 720 31.20 37.90 44.39
C ASP A 720 31.30 38.88 45.59
N LEU A 721 30.15 39.20 46.20
CA LEU A 721 30.10 40.00 47.43
C LEU A 721 30.71 39.24 48.62
N GLU A 722 30.51 37.93 48.73
CA GLU A 722 31.12 37.07 49.76
C GLU A 722 32.65 37.05 49.63
N GLN A 723 33.19 36.86 48.42
CA GLN A 723 34.63 36.94 48.15
C GLN A 723 35.21 38.34 48.44
N THR A 724 34.47 39.40 48.10
CA THR A 724 34.86 40.79 48.42
C THR A 724 34.91 41.00 49.93
N ILE A 725 33.92 40.50 50.68
CA ILE A 725 33.89 40.53 52.15
C ILE A 725 35.02 39.70 52.75
N GLU A 726 35.40 38.58 52.15
CA GLU A 726 36.53 37.76 52.60
C GLU A 726 37.88 38.47 52.38
N MET A 727 38.12 39.07 51.20
CA MET A 727 39.30 39.92 50.98
C MET A 727 39.38 41.06 52.01
N MET A 728 38.26 41.77 52.25
CA MET A 728 38.22 42.84 53.26
C MET A 728 38.50 42.32 54.67
N LYS A 729 38.02 41.12 55.04
CA LYS A 729 38.34 40.47 56.32
C LYS A 729 39.82 40.07 56.42
N LEU A 730 40.46 39.63 55.32
CA LEU A 730 41.90 39.37 55.31
C LEU A 730 42.71 40.66 55.46
N GLN A 731 42.38 41.71 54.72
CA GLN A 731 43.01 43.04 54.85
C GLN A 731 42.83 43.61 56.26
N GLN A 732 41.64 43.45 56.85
CA GLN A 732 41.36 43.89 58.22
C GLN A 732 42.12 43.06 59.26
N LYS A 733 42.32 41.74 59.04
CA LYS A 733 43.21 40.92 59.90
C LYS A 733 44.67 41.40 59.85
N SER A 734 45.19 41.80 58.69
CA SER A 734 46.53 42.40 58.61
C SER A 734 46.62 43.78 59.29
N TYR A 735 45.52 44.51 59.43
CA TYR A 735 45.48 45.80 60.14
C TYR A 735 45.24 45.69 61.65
N VAL A 736 44.57 44.64 62.12
CA VAL A 736 44.21 44.45 63.54
C VAL A 736 45.31 43.72 64.34
N SER A 737 46.44 43.38 63.71
CA SER A 737 47.64 42.95 64.44
C SER A 737 48.32 44.07 65.24
N THR A 738 47.83 45.32 65.17
CA THR A 738 48.33 46.46 65.95
C THR A 738 47.26 47.05 66.87
N GLN A 739 47.51 46.91 68.18
CA GLN A 739 46.90 47.60 69.33
C GLN A 739 45.52 47.12 69.84
N SER A 740 45.22 47.48 71.10
CA SER A 740 44.09 47.01 71.93
C SER A 740 43.66 48.10 72.95
N PRO A 741 42.47 48.01 73.60
CA PRO A 741 41.61 49.20 73.82
C PRO A 741 41.28 49.55 75.29
N GLN A 742 40.53 50.66 75.50
CA GLN A 742 39.74 51.04 76.70
C GLN A 742 38.42 51.76 76.25
N ILE A 743 37.19 51.37 76.68
CA ILE A 743 36.34 51.86 77.81
C ILE A 743 35.89 53.35 77.68
N GLY A 744 34.62 53.81 77.87
CA GLY A 744 33.31 53.24 78.31
C GLY A 744 32.10 54.03 77.70
N SER A 745 31.00 54.48 78.36
CA SER A 745 30.46 54.33 79.73
C SER A 745 29.01 54.94 79.93
N TYR A 746 27.96 54.13 80.20
CA TYR A 746 26.63 54.45 80.83
C TYR A 746 25.67 55.60 80.30
N GLY A 747 24.45 55.71 80.91
CA GLY A 747 23.40 56.75 80.65
C GLY A 747 22.10 56.55 81.50
N SER A 748 21.03 57.37 81.33
CA SER A 748 19.57 57.15 81.63
C SER A 748 18.76 58.36 82.25
N ILE A 749 17.41 58.21 82.29
CA ILE A 749 16.31 58.85 83.10
C ILE A 749 15.84 60.33 82.85
N PHE A 750 14.53 60.55 82.52
CA PHE A 750 13.47 61.24 83.35
C PHE A 750 12.17 61.75 82.62
N HIS A 751 11.00 61.14 82.93
CA HIS A 751 9.61 61.68 83.15
C HIS A 751 8.91 62.66 82.14
N ASN A 752 7.57 62.88 82.11
CA ASN A 752 6.52 62.76 83.14
C ASN A 752 5.03 62.59 82.65
N ASN A 753 4.23 61.80 83.40
CA ASN A 753 2.76 61.80 83.71
C ASN A 753 1.56 61.93 82.71
N SER A 754 0.62 60.96 82.90
CA SER A 754 -0.87 61.08 83.11
C SER A 754 -1.84 61.65 82.04
N THR A 755 -3.12 61.23 81.89
CA THR A 755 -3.89 59.95 81.87
C THR A 755 -5.39 60.23 82.13
N THR A 756 -6.28 60.05 81.14
CA THR A 756 -7.72 59.67 81.29
C THR A 756 -8.31 59.28 79.92
N SER A 757 -9.44 58.55 79.91
CA SER A 757 -9.99 57.80 78.76
C SER A 757 -11.55 57.78 78.83
N PRO A 758 -12.34 57.14 77.92
CA PRO A 758 -12.01 56.31 76.74
C PRO A 758 -12.85 56.72 75.48
N PRO A 759 -13.36 55.86 74.54
CA PRO A 759 -12.84 55.94 73.16
C PRO A 759 -13.86 55.87 71.99
N SER A 760 -13.47 56.36 70.81
CA SER A 760 -13.91 55.77 69.52
C SER A 760 -13.05 56.22 68.32
N ASN A 761 -12.56 55.24 67.56
CA ASN A 761 -12.20 55.27 66.13
C ASN A 761 -11.18 56.32 65.62
N SER A 762 -9.97 55.84 65.34
CA SER A 762 -8.98 56.37 64.38
C SER A 762 -8.22 55.13 63.82
N ASP A 763 -7.54 55.11 62.67
CA ASP A 763 -7.11 56.13 61.70
C ASP A 763 -7.21 55.56 60.25
N THR A 764 -7.35 56.32 59.15
CA THR A 764 -6.49 57.41 58.60
C THR A 764 -5.11 56.86 58.17
N SER A 765 -4.96 56.22 57.00
CA SER A 765 -4.80 56.82 55.67
C SER A 765 -3.54 57.68 55.46
N THR A 766 -2.97 57.61 54.24
CA THR A 766 -2.17 58.67 53.56
C THR A 766 -0.81 59.09 54.22
N THR A 767 0.22 59.62 53.54
CA THR A 767 0.63 59.74 52.11
C THR A 767 2.08 60.28 52.09
N LEU A 768 2.87 59.93 51.06
CA LEU A 768 4.10 60.64 50.64
C LEU A 768 5.27 60.65 51.68
N GLY A 769 6.53 60.88 51.31
CA GLY A 769 7.08 61.00 49.96
C GLY A 769 8.40 61.79 49.91
N SER A 770 9.46 61.35 50.60
CA SER A 770 10.77 62.03 50.59
C SER A 770 11.95 61.13 50.95
N THR A 771 12.95 61.07 50.07
CA THR A 771 14.37 60.74 50.39
C THR A 771 15.01 61.92 51.15
N PRO A 772 16.04 61.71 52.01
CA PRO A 772 17.35 61.19 51.60
C PRO A 772 17.99 60.17 52.56
N ALA A 773 19.25 59.82 52.30
CA ALA A 773 19.98 58.72 52.93
C ALA A 773 20.57 59.04 54.30
N SER A 774 20.72 58.01 55.14
CA SER A 774 21.94 57.76 55.93
C SER A 774 22.03 56.31 56.41
N GLN A 775 23.21 55.94 56.90
CA GLN A 775 23.61 54.55 57.17
C GLN A 775 23.17 54.05 58.55
N THR A 776 22.92 52.75 58.68
CA THR A 776 23.27 52.00 59.89
C THR A 776 23.52 50.53 59.54
N ARG A 777 24.41 49.85 60.26
CA ARG A 777 25.04 48.61 59.80
C ARG A 777 24.86 47.47 60.82
N VAL A 778 24.16 46.41 60.41
CA VAL A 778 24.08 45.03 60.97
C VAL A 778 23.82 44.85 62.48
N ASN A 779 23.00 43.86 62.81
CA ASN A 779 23.55 42.71 63.55
C ASN A 779 22.99 41.39 63.00
N SER A 780 23.78 40.32 63.06
CA SER A 780 23.46 39.01 62.50
C SER A 780 23.10 38.03 63.61
N GLY A 781 21.81 37.73 63.80
CA GLY A 781 21.36 36.78 64.83
C GLY A 781 19.94 36.22 64.72
N GLU A 782 18.97 36.95 64.17
CA GLU A 782 17.54 36.65 64.37
C GLU A 782 16.79 35.94 63.21
N LEU A 783 17.50 35.28 62.28
CA LEU A 783 16.86 34.57 61.16
C LEU A 783 16.83 33.03 61.27
N SER A 784 17.46 32.44 62.28
CA SER A 784 17.52 30.97 62.45
C SER A 784 16.34 30.35 63.22
N ASN A 785 15.42 31.15 63.77
CA ASN A 785 14.37 30.68 64.70
C ASN A 785 12.97 31.26 64.40
N ARG A 786 12.45 31.07 63.18
CA ARG A 786 11.01 31.28 62.91
C ARG A 786 10.34 30.40 61.85
N VAL A 787 10.95 29.25 61.54
CA VAL A 787 10.27 28.13 60.86
C VAL A 787 9.63 27.22 61.94
N ASN A 788 8.52 26.56 61.62
CA ASN A 788 7.75 25.66 62.49
C ASN A 788 6.97 26.30 63.66
N ARG A 789 5.98 27.16 63.35
CA ARG A 789 4.70 27.16 64.09
C ARG A 789 3.49 27.39 63.17
N LEU A 790 2.44 26.63 63.48
CA LEU A 790 1.03 26.75 63.01
C LEU A 790 0.72 26.35 61.56
N SER A 791 0.18 25.14 61.43
CA SER A 791 -0.87 24.79 60.46
C SER A 791 -2.19 24.67 61.24
N ILE A 792 -3.26 25.32 60.76
CA ILE A 792 -4.68 25.31 61.20
C ILE A 792 -5.33 26.56 60.56
N ASP A 793 -6.58 26.58 60.09
CA ASP A 793 -7.51 25.51 59.66
C ASP A 793 -8.61 26.16 58.77
N GLY A 794 -9.41 25.36 58.06
CA GLY A 794 -10.45 25.83 57.13
C GLY A 794 -11.88 25.53 57.59
N THR A 795 -12.52 26.48 58.27
CA THR A 795 -13.97 26.45 58.57
C THR A 795 -14.72 27.45 57.68
N SER A 796 -15.87 27.21 57.03
CA SER A 796 -16.93 26.17 57.01
C SER A 796 -18.29 26.86 57.19
N GLN A 797 -18.93 27.23 56.07
CA GLN A 797 -20.39 27.22 55.91
C GLN A 797 -20.65 26.50 54.56
N LYS A 798 -21.38 25.38 54.48
CA LYS A 798 -22.80 25.15 54.80
C LYS A 798 -23.75 26.09 54.05
N GLU A 799 -24.44 25.55 53.04
CA GLU A 799 -25.87 25.25 53.15
C GLU A 799 -26.22 23.94 52.41
N ASN A 800 -27.28 23.28 52.90
CA ASN A 800 -27.90 21.99 52.53
C ASN A 800 -29.08 21.85 53.53
N PRO A 801 -30.27 21.30 53.24
CA PRO A 801 -30.46 20.08 52.43
C PRO A 801 -31.74 20.01 51.56
N GLU A 802 -31.87 18.91 50.80
CA GLU A 802 -32.89 17.84 50.92
C GLU A 802 -32.90 17.01 49.61
N SER A 803 -33.27 15.75 49.49
CA SER A 803 -33.49 14.54 50.32
C SER A 803 -34.17 13.52 49.35
N THR A 804 -34.16 12.18 49.45
CA THR A 804 -33.47 11.27 50.38
C THR A 804 -33.45 9.80 49.87
N TYR A 805 -32.37 9.05 50.19
CA TYR A 805 -32.27 7.56 50.32
C TYR A 805 -32.57 6.62 49.12
N LYS A 806 -32.02 5.38 48.98
CA LYS A 806 -31.01 4.53 49.69
C LYS A 806 -30.63 3.35 48.73
N PHE A 807 -29.70 2.42 49.00
CA PHE A 807 -28.25 2.46 49.32
C PHE A 807 -27.71 1.01 49.53
N SER A 808 -26.55 0.63 48.97
CA SER A 808 -25.56 -0.35 49.53
C SER A 808 -24.51 -0.83 48.49
N SER A 809 -23.42 -1.53 48.88
CA SER A 809 -22.15 -0.92 49.35
C SER A 809 -21.07 -1.95 49.77
N ILE A 810 -19.78 -1.75 49.44
CA ILE A 810 -18.53 -2.20 50.15
C ILE A 810 -17.30 -1.75 49.29
N SER A 811 -16.31 -0.95 49.76
CA SER A 811 -15.23 -1.12 50.79
C SER A 811 -14.06 -2.02 50.33
N ARG A 812 -12.75 -1.82 50.61
CA ARG A 812 -11.91 -0.87 51.44
C ARG A 812 -10.41 -1.02 50.98
N SER A 813 -9.36 -0.28 51.36
CA SER A 813 -9.14 0.93 52.21
C SER A 813 -7.92 1.79 51.73
N ARG A 814 -6.74 1.81 52.41
CA ARG A 814 -5.49 2.56 52.07
C ARG A 814 -4.27 2.20 53.01
N PHE A 815 -3.11 2.83 52.75
CA PHE A 815 -1.75 2.64 53.35
C PHE A 815 -1.52 3.26 54.76
N THR A 816 -0.49 2.81 55.51
CA THR A 816 0.22 3.56 56.60
C THR A 816 1.54 2.85 57.04
N SER A 817 2.42 3.52 57.80
CA SER A 817 3.86 3.19 58.02
C SER A 817 4.25 2.82 59.48
N PRO A 818 5.47 2.31 59.73
CA PRO A 818 6.17 2.39 61.04
C PRO A 818 7.60 3.01 60.97
N GLN A 819 8.36 2.99 62.07
CA GLN A 819 9.45 3.94 62.36
C GLN A 819 10.60 3.37 63.25
N ARG A 820 11.87 3.78 62.99
CA ARG A 820 12.99 4.04 63.96
C ARG A 820 13.52 2.97 64.98
N MET A 821 14.85 2.67 64.95
CA MET A 821 15.87 2.93 66.02
C MET A 821 17.12 1.97 66.04
N VAL A 822 18.30 2.61 66.08
CA VAL A 822 19.71 2.27 66.46
C VAL A 822 20.20 0.90 67.05
N ASP A 823 21.39 0.51 66.56
CA ASP A 823 22.67 0.05 67.22
C ASP A 823 22.68 -1.09 68.30
N ASN A 824 23.71 -1.93 68.50
CA ASN A 824 25.12 -1.97 68.01
C ASN A 824 25.79 -3.38 68.13
N THR A 825 26.88 -3.63 67.37
CA THR A 825 27.87 -4.77 67.47
C THR A 825 27.38 -6.21 67.14
N ASN A 826 28.16 -7.17 66.61
CA ASN A 826 29.61 -7.20 66.28
C ASN A 826 30.00 -8.19 65.13
N THR A 827 31.20 -8.01 64.55
CA THR A 827 32.04 -8.98 63.77
C THR A 827 31.61 -9.58 62.40
N PHE A 828 32.18 -8.99 61.31
CA PHE A 828 32.80 -9.58 60.09
C PHE A 828 32.08 -10.54 59.10
N SER A 829 31.92 -10.04 57.85
CA SER A 829 32.19 -10.61 56.50
C SER A 829 32.13 -12.13 56.22
N ASN A 830 31.65 -12.61 55.06
CA ASN A 830 31.07 -11.95 53.88
C ASN A 830 30.25 -12.98 53.09
N HIS A 831 28.97 -12.71 52.76
CA HIS A 831 28.15 -13.64 51.95
C HIS A 831 27.13 -12.93 51.06
N ALA A 832 26.51 -13.69 50.16
CA ALA A 832 25.81 -13.16 48.98
C ALA A 832 24.30 -12.93 49.20
N GLY A 833 23.76 -11.90 48.53
CA GLY A 833 22.40 -11.98 47.97
C GLY A 833 21.46 -10.79 48.19
N LYS A 834 21.36 -9.93 47.17
CA LYS A 834 20.25 -8.98 46.88
C LYS A 834 20.08 -7.77 47.81
N GLU A 835 20.42 -6.60 47.29
CA GLU A 835 19.89 -5.29 47.72
C GLU A 835 18.96 -4.69 46.65
N HIS A 836 18.20 -3.66 47.02
CA HIS A 836 17.17 -3.00 46.21
C HIS A 836 16.76 -1.67 46.90
N PRO A 837 16.33 -0.62 46.18
CA PRO A 837 16.97 0.10 45.08
C PRO A 837 17.49 1.50 45.49
N ASP A 838 18.56 1.98 44.86
CA ASP A 838 18.81 3.44 44.81
C ASP A 838 18.04 4.06 43.63
N ILE A 839 17.17 5.04 43.93
CA ILE A 839 16.44 5.82 42.91
C ILE A 839 17.30 7.01 42.51
N LEU A 840 18.12 6.82 41.47
CA LEU A 840 18.83 7.91 40.80
C LEU A 840 17.88 8.75 39.93
N SER A 841 18.13 10.06 39.87
CA SER A 841 17.40 10.99 39.00
C SER A 841 17.60 10.68 37.51
N ASP A 842 16.54 10.78 36.72
CA ASP A 842 16.56 10.55 35.26
C ASP A 842 17.61 11.40 34.53
N ASP A 843 17.84 12.65 34.97
CA ASP A 843 18.84 13.57 34.40
C ASP A 843 20.26 12.96 34.37
N ASP A 844 20.59 12.15 35.37
CA ASP A 844 21.91 11.55 35.51
C ASP A 844 22.09 10.36 34.54
N SER A 845 20.99 9.72 34.12
CA SER A 845 21.00 8.69 33.08
C SER A 845 21.30 9.28 31.70
N TRP A 846 20.66 10.40 31.35
CA TRP A 846 20.86 11.08 30.06
C TRP A 846 22.25 11.68 29.94
N ARG A 847 22.79 12.26 31.01
CA ARG A 847 24.18 12.76 31.05
C ARG A 847 25.18 11.63 30.83
N ARG A 848 25.04 10.50 31.54
CA ARG A 848 25.90 9.32 31.34
C ARG A 848 25.74 8.72 29.93
N ALA A 849 24.53 8.69 29.37
CA ALA A 849 24.29 8.20 28.00
C ALA A 849 24.96 9.11 26.93
N ALA A 850 24.86 10.42 27.09
CA ALA A 850 25.53 11.40 26.21
C ALA A 850 27.05 11.33 26.35
N GLU A 851 27.58 11.17 27.56
CA GLU A 851 29.01 11.01 27.80
C GLU A 851 29.54 9.68 27.22
N VAL A 852 28.86 8.55 27.47
CA VAL A 852 29.22 7.24 26.87
C VAL A 852 29.19 7.31 25.35
N THR A 853 28.21 7.98 24.75
CA THR A 853 28.14 8.20 23.29
C THR A 853 29.33 9.04 22.79
N THR A 854 29.74 10.04 23.56
CA THR A 854 30.88 10.93 23.24
C THR A 854 32.22 10.20 23.38
N GLN A 855 32.41 9.45 24.48
CA GLN A 855 33.56 8.58 24.69
C GLN A 855 33.63 7.47 23.62
N LEU A 856 32.49 6.91 23.18
CA LEU A 856 32.44 5.91 22.12
C LEU A 856 32.82 6.52 20.76
N LYS A 857 32.32 7.71 20.42
CA LYS A 857 32.77 8.46 19.22
C LYS A 857 34.28 8.72 19.28
N ALA A 858 34.80 9.26 20.38
CA ALA A 858 36.23 9.50 20.57
C ALA A 858 37.07 8.23 20.49
N ARG A 859 36.55 7.09 20.97
CA ARG A 859 37.21 5.77 20.89
C ARG A 859 37.21 5.21 19.47
N ILE A 860 36.11 5.36 18.73
CA ILE A 860 36.02 5.00 17.30
C ILE A 860 36.95 5.89 16.47
N GLU A 861 37.02 7.18 16.76
CA GLU A 861 37.92 8.11 16.09
C GLU A 861 39.39 7.81 16.41
N LYS A 862 39.73 7.52 17.66
CA LYS A 862 41.08 7.10 18.08
C LYS A 862 41.47 5.73 17.47
N MET A 863 40.51 4.85 17.20
CA MET A 863 40.74 3.62 16.43
C MET A 863 40.91 3.91 14.93
N LYS A 864 40.13 4.81 14.32
CA LYS A 864 40.31 5.25 12.92
C LYS A 864 41.63 6.02 12.72
N ALA A 865 42.08 6.78 13.72
CA ALA A 865 43.39 7.42 13.73
C ALA A 865 44.50 6.36 13.78
N ARG A 866 44.40 5.36 14.68
CA ARG A 866 45.34 4.23 14.73
C ARG A 866 45.37 3.40 13.44
N SER A 867 44.23 3.18 12.78
CA SER A 867 44.20 2.45 11.51
C SER A 867 44.78 3.27 10.35
N ARG A 868 44.69 4.61 10.40
CA ARG A 868 45.37 5.50 9.43
C ARG A 868 46.88 5.60 9.68
N SER A 869 47.33 5.71 10.93
CA SER A 869 48.77 5.70 11.26
C SER A 869 49.44 4.35 11.05
N GLY A 870 48.68 3.26 10.99
CA GLY A 870 49.15 1.92 10.61
C GLY A 870 49.43 1.74 9.11
N LEU A 871 49.14 2.75 8.27
CA LEU A 871 49.33 2.72 6.81
C LEU A 871 50.47 3.64 6.33
N SER A 872 51.29 4.18 7.24
CA SER A 872 52.36 5.15 6.94
C SER A 872 53.74 4.74 7.45
N ASN A 873 54.03 3.44 7.56
CA ASN A 873 55.36 2.87 7.77
C ASN A 873 55.44 1.50 7.08
N PHE A 874 56.56 1.19 6.41
CA PHE A 874 56.77 0.05 5.50
C PHE A 874 55.80 0.09 4.28
N GLN A 875 56.13 0.74 3.15
CA GLN A 875 57.40 0.72 2.38
C GLN A 875 57.80 -0.70 1.93
#